data_AF-A0A0G1QW64-F1
#
_entry.id   AF-A0A0G1QW64-F1
#
_cell.length_a   1.000
_cell.length_b   1.000
_cell.length_c   1.000
_cell.angle_alpha   90.00
_cell.angle_beta   90.00
_cell.angle_gamma   90.00
#
_symmetry.space_group_name_H-M   'P 1'
#
loop_
_entity.id
_entity.type
_entity.pdbx_description
1 polymer ?
#
loop_
_entity_poly.entity_id
_entity_poly.type
_entity_poly.pdbx_seq_one_letter_code
_entity_poly.pdbx_strand_id
1 'polypeptide(L)'
;MNLLKFNQSFSHVPARWSWLSIAMAVSLSVLTLSLAVSNDNLPLDLTNPLSIYRVQAQVSGLVAGWALDEGTGTTASDISGNNNTGTLANGPTWTTGKYGNALSFDGANDYVNVPDAASLDLTSWTISAWIYPTSLPSVTWKTILCKGGDCTNYYLQTYGTELEGGFESPAGNWRRFRTTGAALQLNTWYHVAFTFDDATNTGKVYINGGERFSKTETAAPVTTATPLRIGTDNWNENWSGLLDDLRIYNRALSQAEIQTEMNTPLGGVPPPSFDFSLANSGNISVTQGQSITNTITATLSSGSAQSISYSASGLPTGATASFSPASCSPTCTTTITLTTQASTPTGNSTITVTGTDGSLSRTTSFTLTVQAPSDTTPPVLSNGSPSGTLSAGTTQTTMQVTTNENATCKYGTTPNTSYASLPNTFSTTGGTTHSTTITGLTNGSSYNYYVRCQDAAGNPNTSDYTISFSIAAPVAFNFSLTNSGNISVTQGNTAINTITANLTTGTPASLSFSTAGLPTGATSSFSSVSCTPNCSTALTISTQSSTPTGNSTITVTAQGGGATQTTTFTLTVNVSSPDTTPPTVSITTPANNSTVSGNTIVTANASDPTVAGQTTSGVAGVTFFYDLVNQIADILTSPFTTLWNTSAIPNGIHTLIARVRDVAGLSTNSAPISVTVSNGPSPVGNVYYVATTGSDTNSGTQTQPWRTIQKAANMVNSGDTVLIRGGVYNEKITMTRSGQAGSPITFKSYPGETAVIDGTGIVLQSYFGILSLDATASYINISDIEIINSSWMGIYAARPVGIIVDNVNIHDNGFSGLTFNCLGVNVRSNSRVINSKSHHNYQAGLMVNNCPGGYFTFKDNEVYNNVGASNYDGIQINDTPYVAVLNNIVRDNCGPSGPPCGGDSIDAGGTNTLVSPSHHLIYEGNRVSGPQDVAVKMNNEPLYSIIRRNTLIGTGIVLYEGPSKIAVYHNTVVNPGGEAVQVWGNGDNVNGLNFEGLQIKNNFFVDSGGYTLNIANKAVPDTTSVVFDSNLYKFLAGNPSAINVNAPNNYNRTFTPNAAGLVAFNQALGQEPNGKVTTQTQTQLFTDPATQNFTLTSSSAAIDGGQALTTVISQTNATTITVGNSWYFQDGWGGLLTPDTIRVGTQNVTVVLVDYGTHAITVSQPITVPSGTAVSLPYSGSAPDIGA
;
A
#
# COMPACT_ATOMS: atom_id res chain seq x y z
N MET A 1 46.36 2.18 -30.71
CA MET A 1 46.54 1.50 -32.01
C MET A 1 48.04 1.25 -32.18
N ASN A 2 48.49 -0.01 -32.22
CA ASN A 2 49.91 -0.35 -32.42
C ASN A 2 50.01 -1.44 -33.48
N LEU A 3 50.92 -1.28 -34.46
CA LEU A 3 51.06 -2.23 -35.56
C LEU A 3 51.87 -3.46 -35.12
N LEU A 4 51.32 -4.65 -35.36
CA LEU A 4 52.10 -5.86 -35.57
C LEU A 4 51.77 -6.42 -36.94
N LYS A 5 52.80 -6.49 -37.81
CA LYS A 5 52.69 -7.04 -39.15
C LYS A 5 52.61 -8.57 -39.06
N PHE A 6 51.64 -9.17 -39.73
CA PHE A 6 51.91 -10.43 -40.42
C PHE A 6 51.56 -10.31 -41.90
N ASN A 7 52.49 -10.80 -42.71
CA ASN A 7 52.53 -10.66 -44.15
C ASN A 7 51.94 -11.94 -44.76
N GLN A 8 50.87 -11.86 -45.57
CA GLN A 8 50.66 -12.74 -46.72
C GLN A 8 49.81 -12.04 -47.78
N SER A 9 50.13 -12.35 -49.03
CA SER A 9 49.74 -11.61 -50.24
C SER A 9 48.51 -12.20 -50.93
N PHE A 10 47.64 -11.35 -51.48
CA PHE A 10 46.98 -11.61 -52.77
C PHE A 10 46.73 -10.31 -53.55
N SER A 11 46.70 -10.44 -54.88
CA SER A 11 46.82 -9.34 -55.86
C SER A 11 45.51 -9.05 -56.63
N HIS A 12 45.49 -7.88 -57.30
CA HIS A 12 44.55 -7.44 -58.35
C HIS A 12 43.12 -6.94 -57.99
N VAL A 13 42.99 -5.62 -57.70
CA VAL A 13 42.44 -4.55 -58.60
C VAL A 13 41.59 -5.05 -59.81
N PRO A 14 40.42 -4.43 -60.21
CA PRO A 14 40.05 -3.00 -60.09
C PRO A 14 38.59 -2.59 -59.72
N ALA A 15 38.50 -1.48 -58.96
CA ALA A 15 37.82 -0.19 -59.23
C ALA A 15 36.29 0.00 -59.48
N ARG A 16 35.86 1.19 -58.99
CA ARG A 16 34.57 1.94 -59.12
C ARG A 16 33.47 1.53 -58.13
N TRP A 17 32.67 2.42 -57.53
CA TRP A 17 32.66 3.89 -57.24
C TRP A 17 31.82 4.05 -55.92
N SER A 18 31.65 5.17 -55.19
CA SER A 18 31.96 6.62 -55.33
C SER A 18 32.10 7.24 -53.91
N TRP A 19 32.29 8.57 -53.75
CA TRP A 19 32.27 9.24 -52.44
C TRP A 19 30.87 9.74 -52.04
N LEU A 20 30.47 9.51 -50.79
CA LEU A 20 29.43 10.27 -50.10
C LEU A 20 29.90 10.57 -48.67
N SER A 21 30.10 11.86 -48.36
CA SER A 21 30.46 12.30 -47.01
C SER A 21 29.22 12.32 -46.12
N ILE A 22 29.21 11.55 -45.03
CA ILE A 22 28.23 11.68 -43.95
C ILE A 22 28.97 12.12 -42.69
N ALA A 23 28.57 13.26 -42.13
CA ALA A 23 28.96 13.65 -40.79
C ALA A 23 28.15 12.79 -39.79
N MET A 24 28.81 11.92 -39.04
CA MET A 24 28.19 11.21 -37.93
C MET A 24 28.17 12.11 -36.69
N ALA A 25 26.99 12.63 -36.36
CA ALA A 25 26.66 12.94 -34.97
C ALA A 25 26.41 11.60 -34.25
N VAL A 26 27.21 11.30 -33.23
CA VAL A 26 27.08 10.05 -32.47
C VAL A 26 26.01 10.23 -31.39
N SER A 27 24.84 9.65 -31.62
CA SER A 27 23.91 9.28 -30.56
C SER A 27 24.15 7.80 -30.23
N LEU A 28 24.36 7.48 -28.95
CA LEU A 28 24.54 6.10 -28.51
C LEU A 28 23.17 5.41 -28.37
N SER A 29 22.78 4.64 -29.39
CA SER A 29 21.74 3.62 -29.28
C SER A 29 22.36 2.23 -29.37
N VAL A 30 21.80 1.28 -28.61
CA VAL A 30 22.39 -0.04 -28.35
C VAL A 30 22.42 -0.89 -29.63
N LEU A 31 23.60 -1.39 -29.99
CA LEU A 31 23.77 -2.32 -31.10
C LEU A 31 23.53 -3.76 -30.62
N THR A 32 22.41 -4.38 -31.01
CA THR A 32 22.17 -5.81 -30.83
C THR A 32 22.85 -6.61 -31.93
N LEU A 33 23.77 -7.52 -31.56
CA LEU A 33 24.44 -8.40 -32.50
C LEU A 33 23.71 -9.75 -32.58
N SER A 34 22.85 -9.91 -33.59
CA SER A 34 22.17 -11.18 -33.88
C SER A 34 23.04 -12.09 -34.75
N LEU A 35 23.57 -13.17 -34.17
CA LEU A 35 24.23 -14.25 -34.92
C LEU A 35 23.17 -15.23 -35.44
N ALA A 36 22.85 -15.12 -36.72
CA ALA A 36 22.08 -16.16 -37.43
C ALA A 36 23.03 -17.24 -37.96
N VAL A 37 22.87 -18.48 -37.50
CA VAL A 37 23.52 -19.65 -38.10
C VAL A 37 22.51 -20.31 -39.04
N SER A 38 22.69 -20.16 -40.34
CA SER A 38 21.96 -20.94 -41.35
C SER A 38 22.68 -22.26 -41.62
N ASN A 39 21.91 -23.35 -41.66
CA ASN A 39 22.35 -24.74 -41.84
C ASN A 39 23.50 -24.94 -42.84
N ASP A 40 24.50 -25.75 -42.45
CA ASP A 40 24.90 -26.93 -43.24
C ASP A 40 25.62 -27.98 -42.38
N ASN A 41 25.60 -29.25 -42.81
CA ASN A 41 25.92 -30.42 -41.98
C ASN A 41 27.42 -30.63 -41.69
N LEU A 42 27.86 -30.45 -40.42
CA LEU A 42 29.00 -31.17 -39.82
C LEU A 42 28.80 -31.33 -38.29
N PRO A 43 29.18 -32.48 -37.68
CA PRO A 43 29.13 -32.64 -36.23
C PRO A 43 30.34 -31.98 -35.57
N LEU A 44 30.11 -31.04 -34.65
CA LEU A 44 31.16 -30.40 -33.85
C LEU A 44 31.21 -30.99 -32.43
N ASP A 45 32.38 -31.52 -32.10
CA ASP A 45 32.73 -32.14 -30.82
C ASP A 45 32.72 -31.09 -29.69
N LEU A 46 32.08 -31.41 -28.56
CA LEU A 46 31.87 -30.53 -27.40
C LEU A 46 32.89 -30.74 -26.27
N THR A 47 34.01 -31.43 -26.51
CA THR A 47 34.97 -31.80 -25.46
C THR A 47 35.99 -30.73 -25.03
N ASN A 48 35.86 -29.47 -25.47
CA ASN A 48 36.79 -28.40 -25.03
C ASN A 48 36.10 -27.03 -24.85
N PRO A 49 36.07 -26.45 -23.63
CA PRO A 49 35.49 -25.12 -23.43
C PRO A 49 36.40 -24.02 -23.98
N LEU A 50 35.93 -23.33 -25.02
CA LEU A 50 36.58 -22.13 -25.55
C LEU A 50 36.59 -21.01 -24.48
N SER A 51 37.78 -20.58 -24.07
CA SER A 51 37.96 -19.45 -23.17
C SER A 51 37.45 -18.15 -23.81
N ILE A 52 36.36 -17.60 -23.29
CA ILE A 52 35.85 -16.29 -23.70
C ILE A 52 36.80 -15.21 -23.17
N TYR A 53 37.61 -14.63 -24.04
CA TYR A 53 38.32 -13.38 -23.74
C TYR A 53 37.30 -12.25 -23.58
N ARG A 54 37.07 -11.81 -22.33
CA ARG A 54 36.35 -10.56 -22.07
C ARG A 54 37.16 -9.39 -22.62
N VAL A 55 36.62 -8.69 -23.61
CA VAL A 55 37.09 -7.34 -23.95
C VAL A 55 36.41 -6.38 -22.97
N GLN A 56 37.09 -6.03 -21.88
CA GLN A 56 36.65 -4.91 -21.03
C GLN A 56 36.75 -3.61 -21.84
N ALA A 57 35.68 -2.82 -21.85
CA ALA A 57 35.73 -1.46 -22.35
C ALA A 57 36.61 -0.63 -21.42
N GLN A 58 37.75 -0.14 -21.90
CA GLN A 58 38.71 0.59 -21.08
C GLN A 58 38.09 1.93 -20.64
N VAL A 59 38.01 2.17 -19.32
CA VAL A 59 37.50 3.42 -18.77
C VAL A 59 38.44 4.56 -19.18
N SER A 60 37.87 5.62 -19.78
CA SER A 60 38.66 6.68 -20.44
C SER A 60 39.62 7.39 -19.49
N GLY A 61 40.92 7.12 -19.68
CA GLY A 61 42.02 7.68 -18.91
C GLY A 61 42.38 6.93 -17.62
N LEU A 62 41.76 5.78 -17.32
CA LEU A 62 42.12 4.98 -16.14
C LEU A 62 43.51 4.34 -16.32
N VAL A 63 44.41 4.61 -15.38
CA VAL A 63 45.82 4.19 -15.38
C VAL A 63 46.08 3.06 -14.40
N ALA A 64 45.42 3.12 -13.24
CA ALA A 64 45.42 2.05 -12.26
C ALA A 64 44.08 2.05 -11.53
N GLY A 65 43.54 0.88 -11.24
CA GLY A 65 42.31 0.74 -10.47
C GLY A 65 42.33 -0.52 -9.65
N TRP A 66 42.32 -0.37 -8.33
CA TRP A 66 42.29 -1.47 -7.37
C TRP A 66 40.93 -1.45 -6.66
N ALA A 67 40.07 -2.42 -7.00
CA ALA A 67 38.80 -2.61 -6.31
C ALA A 67 38.99 -3.03 -4.84
N LEU A 68 40.12 -3.69 -4.52
CA LEU A 68 40.42 -4.26 -3.20
C LEU A 68 39.39 -5.33 -2.74
N ASP A 69 38.83 -6.02 -3.73
CA ASP A 69 37.77 -7.02 -3.60
C ASP A 69 38.28 -8.46 -3.37
N GLU A 70 39.59 -8.72 -3.46
CA GLU A 70 40.16 -10.08 -3.51
C GLU A 70 39.85 -10.93 -2.27
N GLY A 71 39.64 -10.31 -1.11
CA GLY A 71 39.20 -10.96 0.14
C GLY A 71 40.21 -11.91 0.79
N THR A 72 41.24 -12.35 0.07
CA THR A 72 42.29 -13.28 0.52
C THR A 72 43.60 -13.07 -0.25
N GLY A 73 44.72 -13.56 0.31
CA GLY A 73 46.03 -13.50 -0.34
C GLY A 73 46.76 -12.17 -0.12
N THR A 74 47.82 -11.93 -0.91
CA THR A 74 48.76 -10.81 -0.74
C THR A 74 48.86 -9.92 -1.98
N THR A 75 47.86 -9.92 -2.85
CA THR A 75 47.87 -9.24 -4.16
C THR A 75 46.69 -8.27 -4.25
N ALA A 76 46.94 -7.04 -4.69
CA ALA A 76 45.92 -6.07 -5.08
C ALA A 76 45.96 -5.91 -6.61
N SER A 77 44.94 -6.40 -7.30
CA SER A 77 44.91 -6.52 -8.77
C SER A 77 44.56 -5.18 -9.42
N ASP A 78 45.33 -4.79 -10.43
CA ASP A 78 45.01 -3.62 -11.24
C ASP A 78 44.04 -3.99 -12.38
N ILE A 79 42.85 -3.39 -12.38
CA ILE A 79 41.82 -3.64 -13.40
C ILE A 79 41.91 -2.71 -14.62
N SER A 80 42.82 -1.74 -14.64
CA SER A 80 42.96 -0.76 -15.74
C SER A 80 43.48 -1.35 -17.05
N GLY A 81 44.08 -2.54 -16.98
CA GLY A 81 44.78 -3.20 -18.08
C GLY A 81 46.25 -2.82 -18.23
N ASN A 82 46.80 -1.96 -17.35
CA ASN A 82 48.20 -1.53 -17.40
C ASN A 82 49.16 -2.42 -16.57
N ASN A 83 48.63 -3.42 -15.84
CA ASN A 83 49.36 -4.33 -14.97
C ASN A 83 50.09 -3.65 -13.80
N ASN A 84 49.52 -2.56 -13.27
CA ASN A 84 49.99 -1.88 -12.05
C ASN A 84 49.61 -2.67 -10.77
N THR A 85 49.76 -4.00 -10.79
CA THR A 85 49.37 -4.89 -9.70
C THR A 85 50.23 -4.65 -8.45
N GLY A 86 49.58 -4.44 -7.32
CA GLY A 86 50.21 -4.24 -6.02
C GLY A 86 50.43 -5.54 -5.25
N THR A 87 51.43 -5.54 -4.37
CA THR A 87 51.68 -6.62 -3.40
C THR A 87 51.55 -6.07 -1.99
N LEU A 88 50.75 -6.71 -1.15
CA LEU A 88 50.57 -6.36 0.26
C LEU A 88 51.85 -6.68 1.06
N ALA A 89 52.25 -5.77 1.94
CA ALA A 89 53.44 -5.89 2.77
C ALA A 89 53.14 -5.50 4.23
N ASN A 90 53.87 -6.14 5.15
CA ASN A 90 53.82 -6.01 6.61
C ASN A 90 52.56 -6.50 7.35
N GLY A 91 51.38 -6.48 6.74
CA GLY A 91 50.20 -7.10 7.37
C GLY A 91 48.78 -6.62 7.03
N PRO A 92 48.49 -5.77 6.01
CA PRO A 92 47.14 -5.26 5.81
C PRO A 92 46.17 -6.41 5.55
N THR A 93 45.00 -6.36 6.21
CA THR A 93 44.04 -7.47 6.21
C THR A 93 42.80 -7.15 5.39
N TRP A 94 42.31 -8.15 4.66
CA TRP A 94 41.03 -8.06 3.96
C TRP A 94 39.87 -8.01 4.95
N THR A 95 38.93 -7.10 4.73
CA THR A 95 37.71 -6.93 5.53
C THR A 95 36.56 -6.44 4.63
N THR A 96 35.36 -6.27 5.16
CA THR A 96 34.23 -5.69 4.41
C THR A 96 34.48 -4.22 4.10
N GLY A 97 34.31 -3.85 2.83
CA GLY A 97 34.53 -2.49 2.33
C GLY A 97 33.29 -1.61 2.30
N LYS A 98 33.45 -0.48 1.61
CA LYS A 98 32.36 0.34 1.08
C LYS A 98 31.67 -0.36 -0.08
N TYR A 99 32.43 -1.03 -0.94
CA TYR A 99 31.96 -1.81 -2.08
C TYR A 99 32.65 -3.18 -2.07
N GLY A 100 31.94 -4.21 -1.58
CA GLY A 100 32.51 -5.56 -1.48
C GLY A 100 33.53 -5.67 -0.34
N ASN A 101 34.80 -5.93 -0.64
CA ASN A 101 35.88 -5.98 0.36
C ASN A 101 36.73 -4.70 0.36
N ALA A 102 37.60 -4.56 1.36
CA ALA A 102 38.55 -3.47 1.50
C ALA A 102 39.82 -3.98 2.20
N LEU A 103 40.89 -3.18 2.16
CA LEU A 103 42.08 -3.40 2.98
C LEU A 103 42.05 -2.55 4.24
N SER A 104 42.25 -3.21 5.39
CA SER A 104 42.46 -2.60 6.69
C SER A 104 43.96 -2.42 6.96
N PHE A 105 44.35 -1.21 7.34
CA PHE A 105 45.71 -0.81 7.69
C PHE A 105 45.77 -0.41 9.16
N ASP A 106 46.74 -0.94 9.89
CA ASP A 106 46.85 -0.82 11.35
C ASP A 106 47.38 0.54 11.86
N GLY A 107 47.98 1.35 10.98
CA GLY A 107 48.62 2.62 11.34
C GLY A 107 50.08 2.52 11.81
N ALA A 108 50.67 1.32 11.80
CA ALA A 108 52.03 1.06 12.27
C ALA A 108 53.04 0.91 11.13
N ASN A 109 52.80 0.03 10.15
CA ASN A 109 53.70 -0.17 8.99
C ASN A 109 53.08 -0.88 7.76
N ASP A 110 51.77 -1.11 7.73
CA ASP A 110 51.06 -1.76 6.61
C ASP A 110 51.11 -0.94 5.31
N TYR A 111 51.34 -1.60 4.16
CA TYR A 111 51.21 -0.96 2.85
C TYR A 111 50.99 -1.93 1.69
N VAL A 112 50.53 -1.40 0.55
CA VAL A 112 50.60 -2.08 -0.75
C VAL A 112 51.74 -1.47 -1.56
N ASN A 113 52.65 -2.32 -2.03
CA ASN A 113 53.76 -1.95 -2.89
C ASN A 113 53.40 -2.18 -4.36
N VAL A 114 53.32 -1.11 -5.16
CA VAL A 114 53.10 -1.17 -6.60
C VAL A 114 54.43 -0.82 -7.31
N PRO A 115 55.01 -1.72 -8.13
CA PRO A 115 56.25 -1.47 -8.84
C PRO A 115 56.20 -0.20 -9.70
N ASP A 116 57.37 0.38 -9.96
CA ASP A 116 57.49 1.51 -10.88
C ASP A 116 57.14 1.11 -12.32
N ALA A 117 56.42 1.98 -13.03
CA ALA A 117 55.95 1.75 -14.39
C ALA A 117 55.71 3.08 -15.13
N ALA A 118 56.04 3.13 -16.41
CA ALA A 118 55.87 4.32 -17.25
C ALA A 118 54.40 4.78 -17.41
N SER A 119 53.43 3.92 -17.09
CA SER A 119 52.01 4.30 -17.01
C SER A 119 51.72 5.22 -15.81
N LEU A 120 52.53 5.16 -14.75
CA LEU A 120 52.40 5.93 -13.51
C LEU A 120 53.17 7.26 -13.53
N ASP A 121 53.86 7.61 -14.62
CA ASP A 121 54.49 8.91 -14.82
C ASP A 121 53.48 9.89 -15.44
N LEU A 122 52.85 10.71 -14.59
CA LEU A 122 51.70 11.55 -14.94
C LEU A 122 52.07 13.05 -14.96
N THR A 123 51.42 13.82 -15.84
CA THR A 123 51.53 15.30 -15.87
C THR A 123 50.20 15.97 -15.50
N SER A 124 49.08 15.40 -15.96
CA SER A 124 47.70 15.67 -15.52
C SER A 124 47.15 14.40 -14.89
N TRP A 125 46.43 14.48 -13.77
CA TRP A 125 45.91 13.30 -13.08
C TRP A 125 44.68 13.50 -12.22
N THR A 126 44.07 12.38 -11.86
CA THR A 126 43.11 12.26 -10.74
C THR A 126 43.51 11.06 -9.90
N ILE A 127 43.60 11.23 -8.59
CA ILE A 127 43.70 10.15 -7.62
C ILE A 127 42.39 10.15 -6.83
N SER A 128 41.69 9.02 -6.72
CA SER A 128 40.50 8.88 -5.88
C SER A 128 40.49 7.57 -5.09
N ALA A 129 39.77 7.55 -3.98
CA ALA A 129 39.58 6.37 -3.12
C ALA A 129 38.34 6.53 -2.23
N TRP A 130 37.77 5.41 -1.81
CA TRP A 130 36.96 5.37 -0.60
C TRP A 130 37.84 5.11 0.62
N ILE A 131 37.68 5.91 1.67
CA ILE A 131 38.48 5.85 2.91
C ILE A 131 37.59 5.76 4.14
N TYR A 132 38.05 5.01 5.14
CA TYR A 132 37.41 4.90 6.46
C TYR A 132 38.49 5.09 7.55
N PRO A 133 38.82 6.34 7.95
CA PRO A 133 39.89 6.60 8.89
C PRO A 133 39.52 6.15 10.31
N THR A 134 40.40 5.37 10.95
CA THR A 134 40.29 5.00 12.37
C THR A 134 41.21 5.82 13.26
N SER A 135 42.16 6.58 12.69
CA SER A 135 42.96 7.59 13.39
C SER A 135 43.25 8.82 12.53
N LEU A 136 43.09 10.01 13.11
CA LEU A 136 43.33 11.33 12.48
C LEU A 136 44.08 12.25 13.47
N PRO A 137 45.40 12.03 13.68
CA PRO A 137 46.20 12.78 14.66
C PRO A 137 46.34 14.26 14.29
N SER A 138 46.04 15.15 15.23
CA SER A 138 45.72 16.57 14.96
C SER A 138 46.78 17.43 14.25
N VAL A 139 48.05 16.98 14.21
CA VAL A 139 49.19 17.67 13.59
C VAL A 139 50.19 16.69 12.97
N THR A 140 49.70 15.64 12.31
CA THR A 140 50.55 14.66 11.63
C THR A 140 49.87 14.19 10.35
N TRP A 141 50.68 13.92 9.32
CA TRP A 141 50.17 13.41 8.06
C TRP A 141 49.89 11.90 8.13
N LYS A 142 48.94 11.46 7.31
CA LYS A 142 48.59 10.04 7.12
C LYS A 142 48.37 9.75 5.63
N THR A 143 49.26 8.97 5.04
CA THR A 143 49.38 8.74 3.60
C THR A 143 48.35 7.74 3.09
N ILE A 144 47.43 8.18 2.23
CA ILE A 144 46.52 7.27 1.52
C ILE A 144 47.27 6.65 0.33
N LEU A 145 47.94 7.47 -0.47
CA LEU A 145 48.72 7.06 -1.64
C LEU A 145 49.88 8.02 -1.90
N CYS A 146 51.04 7.48 -2.33
CA CYS A 146 52.28 8.22 -2.52
C CYS A 146 53.17 7.64 -3.64
N LYS A 147 53.55 8.46 -4.62
CA LYS A 147 54.58 8.17 -5.65
C LYS A 147 55.81 9.04 -5.40
N GLY A 148 56.99 8.44 -5.36
CA GLY A 148 58.26 9.17 -5.15
C GLY A 148 59.13 8.68 -4.00
N GLY A 149 58.70 7.65 -3.26
CA GLY A 149 59.30 7.30 -1.96
C GLY A 149 58.93 8.31 -0.89
N ASP A 150 59.44 9.53 -1.00
CA ASP A 150 59.15 10.67 -0.13
C ASP A 150 57.95 11.50 -0.66
N CYS A 151 57.12 10.92 -1.52
CA CYS A 151 55.93 11.53 -2.14
C CYS A 151 56.18 12.71 -3.10
N THR A 152 57.37 12.77 -3.72
CA THR A 152 57.80 13.89 -4.57
C THR A 152 57.08 14.02 -5.91
N ASN A 153 56.49 12.95 -6.47
CA ASN A 153 55.79 13.02 -7.76
C ASN A 153 54.31 13.38 -7.60
N TYR A 154 53.54 12.57 -6.86
CA TYR A 154 52.17 12.90 -6.47
C TYR A 154 51.74 12.10 -5.24
N TYR A 155 50.79 12.66 -4.48
CA TYR A 155 50.20 12.01 -3.32
C TYR A 155 48.78 12.45 -3.02
N LEU A 156 48.10 11.63 -2.21
CA LEU A 156 46.87 11.94 -1.50
C LEU A 156 47.03 11.48 -0.05
N GLN A 157 46.75 12.36 0.91
CA GLN A 157 46.96 12.13 2.34
C GLN A 157 46.02 12.97 3.18
N THR A 158 45.94 12.71 4.48
CA THR A 158 45.29 13.62 5.44
C THR A 158 46.34 14.36 6.28
N TYR A 159 45.96 15.50 6.85
CA TYR A 159 46.70 16.22 7.88
C TYR A 159 45.72 16.59 8.99
N GLY A 160 45.78 15.87 10.12
CA GLY A 160 44.67 15.91 11.08
C GLY A 160 43.36 15.49 10.40
N THR A 161 42.33 16.33 10.49
CA THR A 161 41.03 16.08 9.84
C THR A 161 40.92 16.64 8.42
N GLU A 162 41.94 17.34 7.92
CA GLU A 162 41.93 17.95 6.58
C GLU A 162 42.47 16.96 5.53
N LEU A 163 41.94 17.03 4.31
CA LEU A 163 42.44 16.26 3.15
C LEU A 163 43.45 17.11 2.37
N GLU A 164 44.58 16.50 1.98
CA GLU A 164 45.65 17.13 1.23
C GLU A 164 46.07 16.27 0.03
N GLY A 165 46.10 16.89 -1.16
CA GLY A 165 46.80 16.37 -2.33
C GLY A 165 47.96 17.27 -2.70
N GLY A 166 48.92 16.75 -3.47
CA GLY A 166 50.02 17.58 -3.96
C GLY A 166 51.13 16.83 -4.68
N PHE A 167 52.23 17.56 -4.90
CA PHE A 167 53.45 17.11 -5.56
C PHE A 167 54.64 18.00 -5.16
N GLU A 168 55.87 17.61 -5.50
CA GLU A 168 57.05 18.46 -5.46
C GLU A 168 57.38 19.00 -6.87
N SER A 169 57.80 20.26 -6.94
CA SER A 169 58.27 20.89 -8.17
C SER A 169 59.77 20.66 -8.42
N PRO A 170 60.26 20.70 -9.68
CA PRO A 170 61.68 20.48 -10.01
C PRO A 170 62.71 21.37 -9.27
N ALA A 171 62.25 22.44 -8.62
CA ALA A 171 63.06 23.31 -7.77
C ALA A 171 63.11 22.88 -6.29
N GLY A 172 62.63 21.68 -5.92
CA GLY A 172 62.59 21.19 -4.54
C GLY A 172 61.56 21.91 -3.65
N ASN A 173 60.44 22.33 -4.24
CA ASN A 173 59.39 23.08 -3.53
C ASN A 173 58.04 22.35 -3.60
N TRP A 174 57.47 22.06 -2.43
CA TRP A 174 56.18 21.39 -2.25
C TRP A 174 54.99 22.25 -2.69
N ARG A 175 54.11 21.67 -3.51
CA ARG A 175 52.82 22.23 -3.93
C ARG A 175 51.71 21.46 -3.22
N ARG A 176 51.09 22.12 -2.23
CA ARG A 176 50.08 21.53 -1.33
C ARG A 176 48.70 22.11 -1.62
N PHE A 177 47.72 21.23 -1.80
CA PHE A 177 46.32 21.53 -2.02
C PHE A 177 45.56 20.92 -0.86
N ARG A 178 45.21 21.73 0.15
CA ARG A 178 44.65 21.27 1.41
C ARG A 178 43.29 21.93 1.67
N THR A 179 42.30 21.14 2.03
CA THR A 179 40.98 21.65 2.44
C THR A 179 41.08 22.46 3.72
N THR A 180 40.51 23.65 3.77
CA THR A 180 40.42 24.45 5.01
C THR A 180 39.07 24.22 5.69
N GLY A 181 39.07 23.67 6.90
CA GLY A 181 37.85 23.52 7.72
C GLY A 181 36.88 22.41 7.26
N ALA A 182 37.24 21.59 6.28
CA ALA A 182 36.56 20.33 6.04
C ALA A 182 37.09 19.29 7.04
N ALA A 183 36.24 18.79 7.93
CA ALA A 183 36.64 17.80 8.93
C ALA A 183 36.20 16.39 8.52
N LEU A 184 37.17 15.57 8.08
CA LEU A 184 37.03 14.12 8.08
C LEU A 184 36.82 13.65 9.52
N GLN A 185 35.83 12.79 9.74
CA GLN A 185 35.52 12.20 11.03
C GLN A 185 36.01 10.75 11.08
N LEU A 186 36.36 10.28 12.28
CA LEU A 186 36.69 8.87 12.49
C LEU A 186 35.50 7.98 12.19
N ASN A 187 35.78 6.73 11.81
CA ASN A 187 34.79 5.66 11.67
C ASN A 187 33.65 5.99 10.68
N THR A 188 33.96 6.78 9.64
CA THR A 188 33.01 7.25 8.63
C THR A 188 33.60 7.07 7.23
N TRP A 189 32.82 6.51 6.30
CA TRP A 189 33.26 6.36 4.90
C TRP A 189 33.18 7.70 4.15
N TYR A 190 34.29 8.09 3.53
CA TYR A 190 34.37 9.23 2.61
C TYR A 190 34.91 8.80 1.26
N HIS A 191 34.32 9.30 0.18
CA HIS A 191 34.99 9.32 -1.11
C HIS A 191 35.88 10.56 -1.17
N VAL A 192 37.16 10.37 -1.46
CA VAL A 192 38.14 11.46 -1.53
C VAL A 192 38.79 11.46 -2.90
N ALA A 193 39.03 12.64 -3.46
CA ALA A 193 39.78 12.76 -4.70
C ALA A 193 40.65 14.02 -4.74
N PHE A 194 41.77 13.93 -5.45
CA PHE A 194 42.62 15.06 -5.83
C PHE A 194 42.86 15.02 -7.35
N THR A 195 42.54 16.12 -8.03
CA THR A 195 42.85 16.33 -9.45
C THR A 195 43.94 17.38 -9.60
N PHE A 196 44.78 17.22 -10.61
CA PHE A 196 45.69 18.26 -11.10
C PHE A 196 45.66 18.30 -12.62
N ASP A 197 45.42 19.48 -13.18
CA ASP A 197 45.41 19.72 -14.61
C ASP A 197 46.62 20.57 -15.01
N ASP A 198 47.54 20.02 -15.81
CA ASP A 198 48.74 20.72 -16.28
C ASP A 198 48.43 21.83 -17.30
N ALA A 199 47.38 21.67 -18.10
CA ALA A 199 46.95 22.67 -19.07
C ALA A 199 46.51 23.98 -18.40
N THR A 200 45.82 23.90 -17.26
CA THR A 200 45.39 25.06 -16.46
C THR A 200 46.23 25.29 -15.20
N ASN A 201 47.25 24.46 -14.95
CA ASN A 201 48.07 24.45 -13.73
C ASN A 201 47.25 24.44 -12.42
N THR A 202 46.07 23.80 -12.44
CA THR A 202 45.08 23.91 -11.37
C THR A 202 44.86 22.57 -10.67
N GLY A 203 45.06 22.56 -9.35
CA GLY A 203 44.81 21.42 -8.49
C GLY A 203 43.56 21.60 -7.64
N LYS A 204 42.76 20.54 -7.50
CA LYS A 204 41.46 20.56 -6.80
C LYS A 204 41.26 19.33 -5.92
N VAL A 205 40.67 19.55 -4.75
CA VAL A 205 40.41 18.49 -3.75
C VAL A 205 38.91 18.32 -3.55
N TYR A 206 38.45 17.08 -3.51
CA TYR A 206 37.05 16.69 -3.44
C TYR A 206 36.80 15.77 -2.24
N ILE A 207 35.65 15.95 -1.58
CA ILE A 207 35.14 15.05 -0.53
C ILE A 207 33.67 14.78 -0.82
N ASN A 208 33.31 13.50 -0.94
CA ASN A 208 31.98 12.99 -1.33
C ASN A 208 31.45 13.63 -2.63
N GLY A 209 32.32 13.74 -3.65
CA GLY A 209 31.98 14.32 -4.96
C GLY A 209 31.75 15.85 -4.95
N GLY A 210 31.91 16.52 -3.80
CA GLY A 210 31.88 17.97 -3.67
C GLY A 210 33.29 18.56 -3.75
N GLU A 211 33.52 19.55 -4.60
CA GLU A 211 34.77 20.35 -4.59
C GLU A 211 34.90 21.08 -3.24
N ARG A 212 36.04 20.90 -2.56
CA ARG A 212 36.33 21.48 -1.23
C ARG A 212 37.51 22.43 -1.23
N PHE A 213 38.40 22.33 -2.21
CA PHE A 213 39.53 23.24 -2.40
C PHE A 213 39.92 23.30 -3.87
N SER A 214 40.41 24.46 -4.31
CA SER A 214 40.90 24.69 -5.67
C SER A 214 41.99 25.76 -5.63
N LYS A 215 43.09 25.56 -6.37
CA LYS A 215 44.21 26.50 -6.44
C LYS A 215 44.96 26.33 -7.76
N THR A 216 45.47 27.43 -8.32
CA THR A 216 46.39 27.41 -9.46
C THR A 216 47.83 27.62 -8.98
N GLU A 217 48.77 26.81 -9.47
CA GLU A 217 50.18 26.77 -9.04
C GLU A 217 51.11 26.66 -10.26
N THR A 218 51.99 27.63 -10.47
CA THR A 218 52.92 27.65 -11.63
C THR A 218 54.12 26.74 -11.43
N ALA A 219 53.88 25.43 -11.41
CA ALA A 219 54.91 24.39 -11.40
C ALA A 219 54.42 23.06 -11.97
N ALA A 220 55.27 22.38 -12.74
CA ALA A 220 55.06 20.99 -13.15
C ALA A 220 55.48 20.00 -12.04
N PRO A 221 54.95 18.76 -12.03
CA PRO A 221 55.42 17.67 -11.17
C PRO A 221 56.82 17.16 -11.57
N VAL A 222 57.42 16.34 -10.69
CA VAL A 222 58.70 15.64 -10.93
C VAL A 222 58.43 14.15 -11.20
N THR A 223 58.88 13.63 -12.34
CA THR A 223 58.85 12.18 -12.63
C THR A 223 59.92 11.42 -11.85
N THR A 224 59.69 10.15 -11.55
CA THR A 224 60.54 9.38 -10.62
C THR A 224 60.42 7.88 -10.82
N ALA A 225 61.55 7.19 -10.92
CA ALA A 225 61.64 5.73 -11.09
C ALA A 225 61.47 4.94 -9.77
N THR A 226 60.76 5.51 -8.80
CA THR A 226 60.52 4.89 -7.47
C THR A 226 59.11 4.28 -7.41
N PRO A 227 58.92 3.18 -6.66
CA PRO A 227 57.61 2.54 -6.51
C PRO A 227 56.51 3.48 -6.03
N LEU A 228 55.27 3.12 -6.36
CA LEU A 228 54.07 3.69 -5.76
C LEU A 228 53.74 2.89 -4.48
N ARG A 229 53.37 3.60 -3.40
CA ARG A 229 52.87 2.99 -2.16
C ARG A 229 51.43 3.45 -1.88
N ILE A 230 50.62 2.52 -1.38
CA ILE A 230 49.29 2.78 -0.83
C ILE A 230 49.35 2.46 0.66
N GLY A 231 48.88 3.37 1.50
CA GLY A 231 48.87 3.23 2.96
C GLY A 231 50.15 3.68 3.69
N THR A 232 51.24 4.03 2.99
CA THR A 232 52.47 4.56 3.62
C THR A 232 53.34 5.38 2.66
N ASP A 233 54.36 6.01 3.22
CA ASP A 233 55.41 6.78 2.58
C ASP A 233 56.81 6.34 3.09
N ASN A 234 57.82 7.23 3.08
CA ASN A 234 59.13 7.01 3.71
C ASN A 234 59.31 7.70 5.08
N TRP A 235 58.44 8.63 5.49
CA TRP A 235 58.50 9.34 6.77
C TRP A 235 57.75 8.64 7.91
N ASN A 236 57.20 7.45 7.64
CA ASN A 236 56.43 6.62 8.57
C ASN A 236 55.04 7.21 8.89
N GLU A 237 54.42 7.82 7.89
CA GLU A 237 53.10 8.47 7.94
C GLU A 237 51.96 7.45 7.65
N ASN A 238 52.10 6.24 8.20
CA ASN A 238 51.27 5.07 7.86
C ASN A 238 49.77 5.27 8.10
N TRP A 239 48.93 4.95 7.10
CA TRP A 239 47.48 5.00 7.16
C TRP A 239 46.90 4.11 8.26
N SER A 240 45.86 4.60 8.93
CA SER A 240 45.13 3.87 9.96
C SER A 240 43.64 3.93 9.62
N GLY A 241 43.11 2.82 9.13
CA GLY A 241 41.75 2.76 8.61
C GLY A 241 41.59 1.79 7.45
N LEU A 242 40.43 1.85 6.79
CA LEU A 242 40.16 1.07 5.58
C LEU A 242 40.40 1.91 4.33
N LEU A 243 40.88 1.26 3.26
CA LEU A 243 40.93 1.79 1.89
C LEU A 243 40.19 0.83 0.95
N ASP A 244 39.46 1.41 0.01
CA ASP A 244 38.59 0.71 -0.95
C ASP A 244 38.53 1.47 -2.28
N ASP A 245 38.32 0.76 -3.39
CA ASP A 245 37.97 1.29 -4.71
C ASP A 245 38.89 2.42 -5.20
N LEU A 246 40.21 2.21 -5.06
CA LEU A 246 41.24 3.21 -5.28
C LEU A 246 41.62 3.32 -6.75
N ARG A 247 41.67 4.55 -7.29
CA ARG A 247 41.82 4.84 -8.71
C ARG A 247 42.88 5.89 -9.00
N ILE A 248 43.54 5.74 -10.15
CA ILE A 248 44.43 6.75 -10.74
C ILE A 248 44.04 6.93 -12.21
N TYR A 249 43.85 8.18 -12.63
CA TYR A 249 43.61 8.58 -14.02
C TYR A 249 44.73 9.49 -14.54
N ASN A 250 45.07 9.41 -15.83
CA ASN A 250 46.06 10.30 -16.49
C ASN A 250 45.46 11.63 -17.00
N ARG A 251 44.41 12.10 -16.32
CA ARG A 251 43.73 13.36 -16.61
C ARG A 251 43.02 13.86 -15.36
N ALA A 252 42.87 15.17 -15.24
CA ALA A 252 41.90 15.75 -14.32
C ALA A 252 40.47 15.35 -14.73
N LEU A 253 39.73 14.69 -13.84
CA LEU A 253 38.30 14.44 -13.98
C LEU A 253 37.52 15.72 -13.64
N SER A 254 36.41 15.95 -14.34
CA SER A 254 35.43 16.96 -13.94
C SER A 254 34.66 16.51 -12.69
N GLN A 255 34.06 17.45 -11.96
CA GLN A 255 33.27 17.12 -10.76
C GLN A 255 32.12 16.14 -11.05
N ALA A 256 31.46 16.26 -12.20
CA ALA A 256 30.39 15.34 -12.61
C ALA A 256 30.94 13.93 -12.89
N GLU A 257 32.14 13.83 -13.46
CA GLU A 257 32.82 12.53 -13.62
C GLU A 257 33.17 11.94 -12.26
N ILE A 258 33.73 12.71 -11.31
CA ILE A 258 34.02 12.24 -9.94
C ILE A 258 32.74 11.77 -9.23
N GLN A 259 31.62 12.45 -9.43
CA GLN A 259 30.30 12.05 -8.88
C GLN A 259 29.75 10.78 -9.54
N THR A 260 30.04 10.54 -10.81
CA THR A 260 29.66 9.28 -11.49
C THR A 260 30.58 8.14 -11.05
N GLU A 261 31.88 8.41 -11.01
CA GLU A 261 32.99 7.54 -10.65
C GLU A 261 32.77 6.95 -9.24
N MET A 262 32.55 7.80 -8.23
CA MET A 262 32.35 7.39 -6.83
C MET A 262 31.11 6.52 -6.58
N ASN A 263 30.17 6.48 -7.53
CA ASN A 263 28.94 5.69 -7.47
C ASN A 263 28.97 4.47 -8.41
N THR A 264 30.09 4.25 -9.13
CA THR A 264 30.26 3.19 -10.13
C THR A 264 31.50 2.36 -9.76
N PRO A 265 31.40 1.35 -8.86
CA PRO A 265 32.54 0.62 -8.30
C PRO A 265 33.36 -0.17 -9.34
N LEU A 266 34.68 -0.26 -9.15
CA LEU A 266 35.58 -0.99 -10.07
C LEU A 266 35.31 -2.50 -10.13
N GLY A 267 34.96 -3.13 -9.00
CA GLY A 267 34.78 -4.60 -8.90
C GLY A 267 33.51 -5.16 -9.56
N GLY A 268 32.57 -4.30 -9.94
CA GLY A 268 31.21 -4.71 -10.28
C GLY A 268 30.34 -4.91 -9.04
N VAL A 269 29.06 -5.24 -9.25
CA VAL A 269 28.10 -5.49 -8.15
C VAL A 269 28.63 -6.63 -7.28
N PRO A 270 28.61 -6.51 -5.93
CA PRO A 270 29.08 -7.59 -5.05
C PRO A 270 28.41 -8.92 -5.39
N PRO A 271 29.11 -10.06 -5.19
CA PRO A 271 28.53 -11.37 -5.46
C PRO A 271 27.21 -11.46 -4.69
N PRO A 272 26.09 -11.80 -5.37
CA PRO A 272 24.78 -11.69 -4.76
C PRO A 272 24.73 -12.44 -3.43
N SER A 273 24.06 -11.86 -2.43
CA SER A 273 23.78 -12.55 -1.17
C SER A 273 23.06 -13.86 -1.47
N PHE A 274 23.35 -14.92 -0.70
CA PHE A 274 22.61 -16.18 -0.83
C PHE A 274 21.11 -15.93 -0.68
N ASP A 275 20.34 -16.29 -1.70
CA ASP A 275 18.89 -16.24 -1.70
C ASP A 275 18.32 -17.42 -2.48
N PHE A 276 17.14 -17.87 -2.09
CA PHE A 276 16.45 -19.01 -2.66
C PHE A 276 14.93 -18.80 -2.63
N SER A 277 14.21 -19.58 -3.42
CA SER A 277 12.75 -19.62 -3.43
C SER A 277 12.28 -21.04 -3.10
N LEU A 278 11.11 -21.15 -2.45
CA LEU A 278 10.46 -22.43 -2.18
C LEU A 278 9.17 -22.54 -3.00
N ALA A 279 9.04 -23.66 -3.71
CA ALA A 279 7.80 -24.08 -4.35
C ALA A 279 7.34 -25.43 -3.77
N ASN A 280 6.05 -25.73 -3.86
CA ASN A 280 5.48 -27.03 -3.51
C ASN A 280 4.70 -27.60 -4.71
N SER A 281 4.44 -28.92 -4.72
CA SER A 281 3.72 -29.59 -5.81
C SER A 281 2.19 -29.44 -5.77
N GLY A 282 1.65 -28.52 -4.97
CA GLY A 282 0.24 -28.18 -4.90
C GLY A 282 -0.49 -28.67 -3.65
N ASN A 283 -1.81 -28.44 -3.62
CA ASN A 283 -2.69 -28.89 -2.53
C ASN A 283 -2.86 -30.42 -2.57
N ILE A 284 -2.97 -31.04 -1.39
CA ILE A 284 -3.06 -32.50 -1.24
C ILE A 284 -4.15 -32.93 -0.26
N SER A 285 -4.67 -34.14 -0.43
CA SER A 285 -5.70 -34.73 0.43
C SER A 285 -5.23 -36.03 1.06
N VAL A 286 -5.69 -36.33 2.28
CA VAL A 286 -5.37 -37.55 3.01
C VAL A 286 -6.58 -38.03 3.81
N THR A 287 -6.81 -39.34 3.85
CA THR A 287 -7.83 -39.93 4.73
C THR A 287 -7.28 -40.03 6.16
N GLN A 288 -8.12 -39.82 7.17
CA GLN A 288 -7.76 -39.99 8.59
C GLN A 288 -7.02 -41.32 8.83
N GLY A 289 -5.92 -41.28 9.58
CA GLY A 289 -5.09 -42.45 9.89
C GLY A 289 -4.09 -42.85 8.80
N GLN A 290 -4.03 -42.11 7.69
CA GLN A 290 -3.10 -42.38 6.57
C GLN A 290 -2.00 -41.32 6.47
N SER A 291 -1.02 -41.60 5.59
CA SER A 291 0.07 -40.66 5.24
C SER A 291 0.01 -40.27 3.77
N ILE A 292 0.47 -39.05 3.47
CA ILE A 292 0.56 -38.47 2.13
C ILE A 292 1.88 -37.70 1.99
N THR A 293 2.38 -37.51 0.78
CA THR A 293 3.62 -36.76 0.51
C THR A 293 3.37 -35.52 -0.36
N ASN A 294 4.17 -34.48 -0.14
CA ASN A 294 4.31 -33.33 -1.04
C ASN A 294 5.80 -33.17 -1.40
N THR A 295 6.11 -32.68 -2.60
CA THR A 295 7.49 -32.30 -2.96
C THR A 295 7.67 -30.81 -2.74
N ILE A 296 8.71 -30.44 -2.00
CA ILE A 296 9.16 -29.06 -1.82
C ILE A 296 10.44 -28.88 -2.64
N THR A 297 10.43 -27.90 -3.54
CA THR A 297 11.58 -27.55 -4.38
C THR A 297 12.18 -26.25 -3.87
N ALA A 298 13.45 -26.27 -3.51
CA ALA A 298 14.23 -25.07 -3.21
C ALA A 298 15.11 -24.73 -4.41
N THR A 299 14.92 -23.54 -4.98
CA THR A 299 15.66 -23.07 -6.15
C THR A 299 16.60 -21.93 -5.75
N LEU A 300 17.90 -22.09 -5.99
CA LEU A 300 18.88 -21.02 -5.79
C LEU A 300 18.49 -19.84 -6.67
N SER A 301 18.20 -18.71 -6.04
CA SER A 301 17.69 -17.50 -6.70
C SER A 301 18.82 -16.49 -6.89
N SER A 302 19.75 -16.39 -5.95
CA SER A 302 21.01 -15.67 -6.12
C SER A 302 22.08 -16.13 -5.11
N GLY A 303 23.33 -15.77 -5.37
CA GLY A 303 24.49 -16.10 -4.52
C GLY A 303 25.00 -17.54 -4.61
N SER A 304 25.84 -17.92 -3.64
CA SER A 304 26.39 -19.28 -3.53
C SER A 304 25.52 -20.15 -2.62
N ALA A 305 25.25 -21.38 -3.03
CA ALA A 305 24.36 -22.31 -2.34
C ALA A 305 24.80 -22.62 -0.89
N GLN A 306 24.00 -22.20 0.08
CA GLN A 306 24.15 -22.58 1.49
C GLN A 306 23.12 -23.66 1.89
N SER A 307 23.40 -24.40 2.96
CA SER A 307 22.50 -25.46 3.42
C SER A 307 21.32 -24.89 4.21
N ILE A 308 20.10 -25.17 3.76
CA ILE A 308 18.86 -24.77 4.43
C ILE A 308 18.19 -25.97 5.10
N SER A 309 17.65 -25.77 6.29
CA SER A 309 16.87 -26.77 7.04
C SER A 309 15.37 -26.52 6.90
N TYR A 310 14.57 -27.57 6.83
CA TYR A 310 13.12 -27.49 6.64
C TYR A 310 12.32 -27.71 7.92
N SER A 311 11.23 -26.96 8.08
CA SER A 311 10.24 -27.11 9.14
C SER A 311 8.82 -26.89 8.59
N ALA A 312 7.80 -27.42 9.27
CA ALA A 312 6.39 -27.26 8.90
C ALA A 312 5.56 -26.76 10.09
N SER A 313 4.63 -25.85 9.82
CA SER A 313 3.63 -25.36 10.77
C SER A 313 2.22 -25.39 10.14
N GLY A 314 1.19 -25.15 10.95
CA GLY A 314 -0.22 -25.21 10.51
C GLY A 314 -0.83 -26.62 10.45
N LEU A 315 -0.14 -27.62 11.02
CA LEU A 315 -0.64 -29.01 11.11
C LEU A 315 -1.90 -29.10 11.99
N PRO A 316 -2.96 -29.81 11.56
CA PRO A 316 -4.11 -30.09 12.42
C PRO A 316 -3.72 -31.01 13.58
N THR A 317 -4.52 -31.00 14.65
CA THR A 317 -4.27 -31.82 15.84
C THR A 317 -4.22 -33.31 15.50
N GLY A 318 -3.16 -33.99 15.97
CA GLY A 318 -2.90 -35.40 15.64
C GLY A 318 -2.20 -35.64 14.29
N ALA A 319 -1.84 -34.59 13.53
CA ALA A 319 -1.00 -34.73 12.34
C ALA A 319 0.48 -34.44 12.64
N THR A 320 1.39 -35.12 11.94
CA THR A 320 2.85 -34.90 12.03
C THR A 320 3.45 -34.68 10.64
N ALA A 321 4.56 -33.94 10.58
CA ALA A 321 5.36 -33.72 9.38
C ALA A 321 6.78 -34.24 9.57
N SER A 322 7.37 -34.78 8.50
CA SER A 322 8.79 -35.16 8.42
C SER A 322 9.35 -34.85 7.04
N PHE A 323 10.64 -34.53 6.94
CA PHE A 323 11.31 -34.12 5.71
C PHE A 323 12.43 -35.09 5.36
N SER A 324 12.56 -35.44 4.07
CA SER A 324 13.62 -36.30 3.56
C SER A 324 14.13 -35.77 2.20
N PRO A 325 15.36 -35.21 2.14
CA PRO A 325 16.26 -34.89 3.26
C PRO A 325 15.74 -33.73 4.13
N ALA A 326 16.11 -33.71 5.42
CA ALA A 326 15.69 -32.65 6.36
C ALA A 326 16.36 -31.29 6.13
N SER A 327 17.48 -31.27 5.41
CA SER A 327 18.17 -30.08 4.91
C SER A 327 18.80 -30.36 3.54
N CYS A 328 19.01 -29.33 2.73
CA CYS A 328 19.79 -29.42 1.50
C CYS A 328 20.31 -28.04 1.07
N SER A 329 21.27 -27.99 0.14
CA SER A 329 21.74 -26.73 -0.44
C SER A 329 21.04 -26.48 -1.79
N PRO A 330 20.32 -25.36 -1.99
CA PRO A 330 19.63 -25.08 -3.25
C PRO A 330 20.58 -25.00 -4.45
N THR A 331 20.22 -25.46 -5.65
CA THR A 331 18.91 -26.01 -6.05
C THR A 331 18.77 -27.49 -5.67
N CYS A 332 17.74 -27.80 -4.90
CA CYS A 332 17.47 -29.14 -4.37
C CYS A 332 15.97 -29.38 -4.13
N THR A 333 15.59 -30.62 -3.85
CA THR A 333 14.23 -30.99 -3.45
C THR A 333 14.22 -31.74 -2.12
N THR A 334 13.13 -31.64 -1.39
CA THR A 334 12.81 -32.50 -0.23
C THR A 334 11.38 -33.00 -0.32
N THR A 335 11.16 -34.23 0.14
CA THR A 335 9.81 -34.77 0.30
C THR A 335 9.35 -34.50 1.73
N ILE A 336 8.26 -33.76 1.89
CA ILE A 336 7.52 -33.69 3.15
C ILE A 336 6.52 -34.84 3.20
N THR A 337 6.62 -35.69 4.23
CA THR A 337 5.62 -36.72 4.55
C THR A 337 4.74 -36.22 5.68
N LEU A 338 3.44 -36.15 5.43
CA LEU A 338 2.41 -35.80 6.39
C LEU A 338 1.65 -37.06 6.81
N THR A 339 1.61 -37.34 8.11
CA THR A 339 0.89 -38.49 8.69
C THR A 339 -0.23 -38.00 9.58
N THR A 340 -1.42 -38.57 9.46
CA THR A 340 -2.59 -38.26 10.29
C THR A 340 -2.95 -39.42 11.22
N GLN A 341 -3.59 -39.11 12.35
CA GLN A 341 -4.23 -40.10 13.21
C GLN A 341 -5.69 -40.32 12.80
N ALA A 342 -6.30 -41.43 13.24
CA ALA A 342 -7.73 -41.68 13.03
C ALA A 342 -8.64 -40.60 13.68
N SER A 343 -8.11 -39.89 14.68
CA SER A 343 -8.77 -38.78 15.40
C SER A 343 -8.44 -37.39 14.85
N THR A 344 -7.60 -37.26 13.81
CA THR A 344 -7.25 -35.95 13.23
C THR A 344 -8.51 -35.30 12.64
N PRO A 345 -8.87 -34.05 13.00
CA PRO A 345 -10.08 -33.41 12.51
C PRO A 345 -10.17 -33.34 10.98
N THR A 346 -11.34 -33.65 10.42
CA THR A 346 -11.62 -33.51 8.99
C THR A 346 -11.77 -32.04 8.59
N GLY A 347 -11.29 -31.68 7.40
CA GLY A 347 -11.37 -30.32 6.87
C GLY A 347 -10.06 -29.86 6.25
N ASN A 348 -9.99 -28.56 5.94
CA ASN A 348 -8.81 -27.95 5.33
C ASN A 348 -7.88 -27.36 6.40
N SER A 349 -6.58 -27.58 6.26
CA SER A 349 -5.53 -26.94 7.05
C SER A 349 -4.44 -26.40 6.12
N THR A 350 -4.04 -25.14 6.30
CA THR A 350 -2.95 -24.54 5.53
C THR A 350 -1.62 -24.95 6.16
N ILE A 351 -0.86 -25.79 5.48
CA ILE A 351 0.48 -26.19 5.91
C ILE A 351 1.47 -25.17 5.35
N THR A 352 2.25 -24.56 6.22
CA THR A 352 3.35 -23.64 5.83
C THR A 352 4.67 -24.33 6.07
N VAL A 353 5.42 -24.55 5.00
CA VAL A 353 6.79 -25.06 5.02
C VAL A 353 7.76 -23.89 5.00
N THR A 354 8.66 -23.86 5.97
CA THR A 354 9.75 -22.89 6.06
C THR A 354 11.08 -23.58 5.79
N GLY A 355 11.88 -23.02 4.90
CA GLY A 355 13.30 -23.35 4.73
C GLY A 355 14.14 -22.18 5.24
N THR A 356 15.22 -22.46 5.98
CA THR A 356 16.10 -21.41 6.52
C THR A 356 17.54 -21.90 6.74
N ASP A 357 18.50 -20.98 6.59
CA ASP A 357 19.90 -21.15 7.02
C ASP A 357 20.16 -20.68 8.47
N GLY A 358 19.14 -20.13 9.13
CA GLY A 358 19.21 -19.51 10.46
C GLY A 358 19.19 -17.97 10.45
N SER A 359 19.44 -17.34 9.29
CA SER A 359 19.44 -15.89 9.08
C SER A 359 18.41 -15.46 8.02
N LEU A 360 18.37 -16.13 6.87
CA LEU A 360 17.36 -15.97 5.83
C LEU A 360 16.31 -17.07 5.96
N SER A 361 15.04 -16.69 5.84
CA SER A 361 13.90 -17.62 5.84
C SER A 361 13.02 -17.39 4.63
N ARG A 362 12.59 -18.50 4.00
CA ARG A 362 11.66 -18.51 2.88
C ARG A 362 10.56 -19.52 3.15
N THR A 363 9.33 -19.21 2.74
CA THR A 363 8.15 -20.02 3.04
C THR A 363 7.38 -20.37 1.78
N THR A 364 6.80 -21.56 1.74
CA THR A 364 5.77 -21.95 0.78
C THR A 364 4.61 -22.62 1.52
N SER A 365 3.38 -22.43 1.05
CA SER A 365 2.19 -22.95 1.71
C SER A 365 1.30 -23.73 0.75
N PHE A 366 0.61 -24.75 1.27
CA PHE A 366 -0.38 -25.53 0.54
C PHE A 366 -1.49 -25.99 1.48
N THR A 367 -2.66 -26.30 0.91
CA THR A 367 -3.79 -26.87 1.66
C THR A 367 -3.64 -28.39 1.79
N LEU A 368 -3.70 -28.87 3.02
CA LEU A 368 -3.97 -30.27 3.36
C LEU A 368 -5.47 -30.42 3.63
N THR A 369 -6.15 -31.29 2.90
CA THR A 369 -7.54 -31.67 3.18
C THR A 369 -7.58 -33.04 3.85
N VAL A 370 -8.00 -33.09 5.12
CA VAL A 370 -8.22 -34.35 5.85
C VAL A 370 -9.66 -34.83 5.62
N GLN A 371 -9.80 -36.04 5.10
CA GLN A 371 -11.08 -36.65 4.74
C GLN A 371 -11.45 -37.82 5.67
N ALA A 372 -12.73 -37.99 5.95
CA ALA A 372 -13.24 -39.18 6.63
C ALA A 372 -13.07 -40.43 5.75
N PRO A 373 -12.97 -41.64 6.32
CA PRO A 373 -13.10 -42.88 5.56
C PRO A 373 -14.45 -42.96 4.84
N SER A 374 -14.49 -43.60 3.66
CA SER A 374 -15.72 -43.82 2.90
C SER A 374 -16.64 -44.83 3.61
N ASP A 375 -17.93 -44.51 3.71
CA ASP A 375 -18.94 -45.44 4.24
C ASP A 375 -19.16 -46.62 3.27
N THR A 376 -19.34 -47.81 3.84
CA THR A 376 -19.54 -49.08 3.13
C THR A 376 -20.63 -49.95 3.79
N THR A 377 -21.33 -49.43 4.81
CA THR A 377 -22.33 -50.17 5.57
C THR A 377 -23.75 -49.75 5.22
N PRO A 378 -24.69 -50.69 4.92
CA PRO A 378 -26.09 -50.35 4.69
C PRO A 378 -26.80 -49.82 5.96
N PRO A 379 -27.83 -48.98 5.79
CA PRO A 379 -28.53 -48.33 6.91
C PRO A 379 -29.29 -49.33 7.78
N VAL A 380 -29.08 -49.29 9.10
CA VAL A 380 -29.74 -50.13 10.09
C VAL A 380 -31.17 -49.65 10.36
N LEU A 381 -32.16 -50.48 10.03
CA LEU A 381 -33.57 -50.18 10.27
C LEU A 381 -34.01 -50.51 11.71
N SER A 382 -34.89 -49.69 12.27
CA SER A 382 -35.46 -49.83 13.61
C SER A 382 -36.85 -49.19 13.70
N ASN A 383 -37.55 -49.39 14.83
CA ASN A 383 -38.83 -48.74 15.18
C ASN A 383 -39.96 -48.92 14.14
N GLY A 384 -40.11 -50.13 13.60
CA GLY A 384 -41.23 -50.51 12.74
C GLY A 384 -42.60 -50.29 13.38
N SER A 385 -43.44 -49.53 12.70
CA SER A 385 -44.82 -49.24 13.08
C SER A 385 -45.74 -49.38 11.85
N PRO A 386 -46.98 -49.88 11.98
CA PRO A 386 -47.62 -50.34 13.21
C PRO A 386 -47.17 -51.74 13.59
N SER A 387 -47.32 -52.08 14.86
CA SER A 387 -47.14 -53.44 15.38
C SER A 387 -48.32 -53.85 16.27
N GLY A 388 -48.56 -55.16 16.39
CA GLY A 388 -49.65 -55.69 17.20
C GLY A 388 -51.04 -55.44 16.59
N THR A 389 -52.06 -55.27 17.43
CA THR A 389 -53.45 -55.12 16.98
C THR A 389 -53.94 -53.68 17.14
N LEU A 390 -54.29 -53.05 16.02
CA LEU A 390 -54.93 -51.75 15.92
C LEU A 390 -56.43 -51.85 16.23
N SER A 391 -57.04 -50.73 16.58
CA SER A 391 -58.46 -50.62 16.96
C SER A 391 -59.45 -51.09 15.89
N ALA A 392 -60.59 -51.63 16.32
CA ALA A 392 -61.73 -51.88 15.43
C ALA A 392 -62.22 -50.56 14.79
N GLY A 393 -62.39 -50.55 13.47
CA GLY A 393 -62.75 -49.38 12.66
C GLY A 393 -61.59 -48.76 11.88
N THR A 394 -60.34 -49.19 12.11
CA THR A 394 -59.17 -48.72 11.36
C THR A 394 -59.19 -49.23 9.91
N THR A 395 -59.51 -48.32 8.96
CA THR A 395 -59.52 -48.59 7.50
C THR A 395 -58.23 -48.16 6.78
N GLN A 396 -57.40 -47.36 7.44
CA GLN A 396 -56.06 -46.96 6.99
C GLN A 396 -55.15 -46.73 8.20
N THR A 397 -53.84 -46.86 8.01
CA THR A 397 -52.83 -46.61 9.04
C THR A 397 -51.54 -46.09 8.39
N THR A 398 -50.68 -45.41 9.16
CA THR A 398 -49.37 -44.98 8.68
C THR A 398 -48.34 -46.05 9.02
N MET A 399 -47.71 -46.60 7.99
CA MET A 399 -46.54 -47.45 8.14
C MET A 399 -45.28 -46.59 8.24
N GLN A 400 -44.43 -46.89 9.23
CA GLN A 400 -43.21 -46.14 9.53
C GLN A 400 -42.05 -47.06 9.87
N VAL A 401 -40.83 -46.59 9.56
CA VAL A 401 -39.57 -47.19 10.01
C VAL A 401 -38.53 -46.07 10.17
N THR A 402 -37.54 -46.24 11.03
CA THR A 402 -36.40 -45.32 11.15
C THR A 402 -35.09 -45.99 10.78
N THR A 403 -34.13 -45.21 10.28
CA THR A 403 -32.75 -45.63 10.00
C THR A 403 -31.78 -44.85 10.89
N ASN A 404 -30.62 -45.44 11.20
CA ASN A 404 -29.51 -44.80 11.92
C ASN A 404 -28.90 -43.60 11.16
N GLU A 405 -29.16 -43.50 9.86
CA GLU A 405 -28.61 -42.51 8.93
C GLU A 405 -29.64 -42.13 7.86
N ASN A 406 -29.31 -41.16 7.01
CA ASN A 406 -30.19 -40.72 5.92
C ASN A 406 -30.27 -41.77 4.81
N ALA A 407 -31.48 -42.28 4.56
CA ALA A 407 -31.71 -43.35 3.60
C ALA A 407 -32.96 -43.12 2.73
N THR A 408 -33.08 -43.85 1.63
CA THR A 408 -34.31 -43.97 0.83
C THR A 408 -34.90 -45.36 1.06
N CYS A 409 -36.17 -45.46 1.45
CA CYS A 409 -36.83 -46.71 1.84
C CYS A 409 -37.99 -47.09 0.91
N LYS A 410 -38.13 -48.40 0.69
CA LYS A 410 -39.16 -49.02 -0.15
C LYS A 410 -39.80 -50.22 0.55
N TYR A 411 -40.99 -50.61 0.09
CA TYR A 411 -41.76 -51.70 0.67
C TYR A 411 -42.60 -52.51 -0.34
N GLY A 412 -42.96 -53.72 0.10
CA GLY A 412 -43.86 -54.62 -0.62
C GLY A 412 -44.48 -55.66 0.31
N THR A 413 -45.30 -56.56 -0.25
CA THR A 413 -45.97 -57.66 0.47
C THR A 413 -45.33 -59.03 0.21
N THR A 414 -44.32 -59.10 -0.66
CA THR A 414 -43.59 -60.33 -1.00
C THR A 414 -42.22 -60.32 -0.30
N PRO A 415 -41.90 -61.33 0.53
CA PRO A 415 -40.60 -61.41 1.21
C PRO A 415 -39.43 -61.64 0.24
N ASN A 416 -38.24 -61.26 0.67
CA ASN A 416 -36.95 -61.36 -0.02
C ASN A 416 -36.88 -60.61 -1.36
N THR A 417 -37.72 -59.60 -1.56
CA THR A 417 -37.69 -58.75 -2.76
C THR A 417 -36.52 -57.77 -2.67
N SER A 418 -35.65 -57.73 -3.69
CA SER A 418 -34.50 -56.81 -3.71
C SER A 418 -34.94 -55.34 -3.66
N TYR A 419 -34.12 -54.44 -3.08
CA TYR A 419 -34.45 -53.01 -2.98
C TYR A 419 -34.79 -52.35 -4.33
N ALA A 420 -34.08 -52.73 -5.40
CA ALA A 420 -34.37 -52.24 -6.75
C ALA A 420 -35.73 -52.71 -7.28
N SER A 421 -36.19 -53.88 -6.85
CA SER A 421 -37.44 -54.54 -7.28
C SER A 421 -38.65 -54.28 -6.37
N LEU A 422 -38.48 -53.60 -5.23
CA LEU A 422 -39.60 -53.28 -4.34
C LEU A 422 -40.55 -52.27 -5.02
N PRO A 423 -41.87 -52.57 -5.12
CA PRO A 423 -42.79 -51.85 -5.99
C PRO A 423 -43.22 -50.48 -5.47
N ASN A 424 -43.14 -50.23 -4.16
CA ASN A 424 -43.61 -48.98 -3.54
C ASN A 424 -42.47 -48.29 -2.79
N THR A 425 -42.36 -46.97 -2.94
CA THR A 425 -41.47 -46.11 -2.13
C THR A 425 -42.27 -45.50 -0.99
N PHE A 426 -41.64 -45.26 0.17
CA PHE A 426 -42.28 -44.51 1.25
C PHE A 426 -42.57 -43.06 0.81
N SER A 427 -43.70 -42.49 1.26
CA SER A 427 -44.12 -41.12 0.91
C SER A 427 -43.20 -40.05 1.52
N THR A 428 -42.69 -40.32 2.72
CA THR A 428 -41.62 -39.56 3.38
C THR A 428 -40.40 -40.46 3.43
N THR A 429 -39.30 -40.05 2.81
CA THR A 429 -38.01 -40.75 2.85
C THR A 429 -36.88 -39.80 2.42
N GLY A 430 -35.62 -40.22 2.52
CA GLY A 430 -34.43 -39.37 2.30
C GLY A 430 -33.80 -38.80 3.58
N GLY A 431 -34.45 -38.99 4.74
CA GLY A 431 -33.92 -38.66 6.07
C GLY A 431 -33.71 -39.92 6.92
N THR A 432 -33.73 -39.79 8.25
CA THR A 432 -33.68 -40.92 9.21
C THR A 432 -35.05 -41.52 9.55
N THR A 433 -36.15 -40.86 9.17
CA THR A 433 -37.52 -41.31 9.46
C THR A 433 -38.32 -41.45 8.16
N HIS A 434 -38.98 -42.59 8.00
CA HIS A 434 -39.67 -42.96 6.77
C HIS A 434 -41.13 -43.25 7.07
N SER A 435 -42.06 -42.67 6.31
CA SER A 435 -43.50 -42.86 6.53
C SER A 435 -44.31 -42.96 5.24
N THR A 436 -45.38 -43.78 5.26
CA THR A 436 -46.32 -43.94 4.14
C THR A 436 -47.69 -44.36 4.66
N THR A 437 -48.77 -43.94 4.00
CA THR A 437 -50.14 -44.30 4.41
C THR A 437 -50.59 -45.56 3.67
N ILE A 438 -51.00 -46.58 4.43
CA ILE A 438 -51.56 -47.84 3.94
C ILE A 438 -53.08 -47.81 4.13
N THR A 439 -53.83 -48.07 3.07
CA THR A 439 -55.31 -48.05 3.04
C THR A 439 -55.90 -49.43 2.74
N GLY A 440 -57.21 -49.60 2.93
CA GLY A 440 -57.91 -50.86 2.63
C GLY A 440 -57.89 -51.88 3.76
N LEU A 441 -57.75 -51.43 5.00
CA LEU A 441 -57.68 -52.27 6.19
C LEU A 441 -59.09 -52.67 6.67
N THR A 442 -59.24 -53.88 7.21
CA THR A 442 -60.53 -54.42 7.67
C THR A 442 -60.46 -55.09 9.04
N ASN A 443 -61.53 -54.91 9.84
CA ASN A 443 -61.65 -55.50 11.18
C ASN A 443 -61.47 -57.03 11.15
N GLY A 444 -60.67 -57.55 12.08
CA GLY A 444 -60.32 -58.98 12.18
C GLY A 444 -59.20 -59.44 11.24
N SER A 445 -58.69 -58.60 10.34
CA SER A 445 -57.63 -58.96 9.37
C SER A 445 -56.21 -58.66 9.89
N SER A 446 -55.22 -59.38 9.35
CA SER A 446 -53.79 -59.20 9.64
C SER A 446 -52.99 -58.91 8.37
N TYR A 447 -51.93 -58.09 8.48
CA TYR A 447 -51.16 -57.53 7.38
C TYR A 447 -49.65 -57.64 7.67
N ASN A 448 -48.87 -57.96 6.64
CA ASN A 448 -47.40 -58.04 6.69
C ASN A 448 -46.80 -57.24 5.53
N TYR A 449 -45.83 -56.39 5.83
CA TYR A 449 -45.06 -55.63 4.85
C TYR A 449 -43.56 -55.83 5.07
N TYR A 450 -42.80 -55.90 3.98
CA TYR A 450 -41.36 -56.09 3.97
C TYR A 450 -40.70 -54.83 3.44
N VAL A 451 -39.75 -54.29 4.21
CA VAL A 451 -39.12 -52.99 4.00
C VAL A 451 -37.61 -53.15 3.81
N ARG A 452 -37.03 -52.37 2.89
CA ARG A 452 -35.58 -52.20 2.72
C ARG A 452 -35.26 -50.75 2.40
N CYS A 453 -34.08 -50.31 2.78
CA CYS A 453 -33.57 -48.97 2.51
C CYS A 453 -32.22 -49.00 1.80
N GLN A 454 -31.79 -47.84 1.31
CA GLN A 454 -30.48 -47.58 0.72
C GLN A 454 -29.99 -46.21 1.21
N ASP A 455 -28.78 -46.12 1.73
CA ASP A 455 -28.17 -44.85 2.16
C ASP A 455 -27.78 -43.93 0.98
N ALA A 456 -27.20 -42.77 1.29
CA ALA A 456 -26.70 -41.83 0.29
C ALA A 456 -25.38 -42.25 -0.39
N ALA A 457 -24.60 -43.17 0.19
CA ALA A 457 -23.42 -43.79 -0.42
C ALA A 457 -23.80 -44.91 -1.41
N GLY A 458 -25.05 -45.35 -1.39
CA GLY A 458 -25.63 -46.33 -2.29
C GLY A 458 -25.69 -47.75 -1.73
N ASN A 459 -25.43 -48.00 -0.45
CA ASN A 459 -25.46 -49.37 0.09
C ASN A 459 -26.91 -49.78 0.47
N PRO A 460 -27.51 -50.81 -0.18
CA PRO A 460 -28.88 -51.22 0.10
C PRO A 460 -28.93 -52.36 1.13
N ASN A 461 -30.03 -52.45 1.89
CA ASN A 461 -30.24 -53.59 2.78
C ASN A 461 -30.42 -54.91 2.02
N THR A 462 -29.67 -55.93 2.44
CA THR A 462 -29.69 -57.28 1.86
C THR A 462 -30.75 -58.19 2.49
N SER A 463 -31.26 -57.85 3.68
CA SER A 463 -32.34 -58.55 4.39
C SER A 463 -33.58 -57.66 4.55
N ASP A 464 -34.75 -58.28 4.69
CA ASP A 464 -36.01 -57.57 4.90
C ASP A 464 -36.19 -57.14 6.36
N TYR A 465 -36.72 -55.94 6.57
CA TYR A 465 -37.31 -55.53 7.84
C TYR A 465 -38.83 -55.69 7.77
N THR A 466 -39.42 -56.53 8.63
CA THR A 466 -40.84 -56.88 8.54
C THR A 466 -41.69 -56.02 9.50
N ILE A 467 -42.78 -55.44 8.99
CA ILE A 467 -43.78 -54.72 9.77
C ILE A 467 -45.10 -55.51 9.71
N SER A 468 -45.61 -55.91 10.88
CA SER A 468 -46.72 -56.85 11.03
C SER A 468 -47.76 -56.33 12.03
N PHE A 469 -49.02 -56.21 11.60
CA PHE A 469 -50.12 -55.75 12.46
C PHE A 469 -51.48 -56.35 12.07
N SER A 470 -52.48 -56.19 12.94
CA SER A 470 -53.87 -56.66 12.73
C SER A 470 -54.91 -55.63 13.20
N ILE A 471 -56.20 -55.85 12.92
CA ILE A 471 -57.30 -54.93 13.31
C ILE A 471 -58.30 -55.65 14.24
N ALA A 472 -58.69 -55.02 15.36
CA ALA A 472 -59.53 -55.60 16.42
C ALA A 472 -61.04 -55.64 16.13
N ALA A 473 -61.82 -56.12 17.12
CA ALA A 473 -63.29 -56.07 17.19
C ALA A 473 -63.80 -55.13 18.33
N PRO A 474 -65.05 -54.62 18.31
CA PRO A 474 -65.48 -53.44 19.12
C PRO A 474 -65.89 -53.69 20.59
N VAL A 475 -65.76 -52.67 21.47
CA VAL A 475 -66.09 -52.67 22.93
C VAL A 475 -66.56 -51.27 23.44
N ALA A 476 -66.92 -51.07 24.72
CA ALA A 476 -67.62 -49.88 25.29
C ALA A 476 -66.76 -48.83 26.05
N PHE A 477 -67.17 -47.53 26.06
CA PHE A 477 -66.31 -46.35 26.30
C PHE A 477 -65.88 -46.04 27.77
N ASN A 478 -64.60 -45.69 27.99
CA ASN A 478 -64.03 -45.09 29.21
C ASN A 478 -62.64 -44.44 28.92
N PHE A 479 -62.11 -43.58 29.81
CA PHE A 479 -60.78 -42.95 29.68
C PHE A 479 -60.06 -42.70 31.03
N SER A 480 -58.77 -42.33 30.95
CA SER A 480 -57.88 -41.92 32.06
C SER A 480 -57.28 -40.54 31.79
N LEU A 481 -56.89 -39.80 32.85
CA LEU A 481 -56.34 -38.44 32.75
C LEU A 481 -55.02 -38.33 33.51
N THR A 482 -53.98 -37.83 32.84
CA THR A 482 -52.64 -37.63 33.40
C THR A 482 -52.09 -36.24 33.05
N ASN A 483 -51.05 -35.81 33.76
CA ASN A 483 -50.33 -34.56 33.51
C ASN A 483 -48.81 -34.82 33.45
N SER A 484 -48.04 -33.88 32.92
CA SER A 484 -46.59 -34.04 32.72
C SER A 484 -45.73 -33.85 33.99
N GLY A 485 -46.36 -33.78 35.17
CA GLY A 485 -45.71 -33.63 36.47
C GLY A 485 -45.83 -32.23 37.06
N ASN A 486 -45.17 -32.01 38.19
CA ASN A 486 -45.05 -30.69 38.80
C ASN A 486 -44.24 -29.75 37.89
N ILE A 487 -44.64 -28.48 37.79
CA ILE A 487 -43.97 -27.48 36.94
C ILE A 487 -43.53 -26.28 37.78
N SER A 488 -42.45 -25.62 37.35
CA SER A 488 -41.95 -24.39 37.98
C SER A 488 -41.90 -23.24 36.98
N VAL A 489 -42.17 -22.02 37.45
CA VAL A 489 -42.19 -20.81 36.65
C VAL A 489 -41.56 -19.65 37.42
N THR A 490 -40.74 -18.83 36.78
CA THR A 490 -40.24 -17.59 37.38
C THR A 490 -41.29 -16.49 37.27
N GLN A 491 -41.44 -15.64 38.29
CA GLN A 491 -42.35 -14.50 38.27
C GLN A 491 -42.23 -13.68 36.97
N GLY A 492 -43.35 -13.46 36.28
CA GLY A 492 -43.42 -12.74 35.00
C GLY A 492 -43.33 -13.62 33.75
N ASN A 493 -43.00 -14.91 33.89
CA ASN A 493 -42.91 -15.87 32.78
C ASN A 493 -44.14 -16.80 32.72
N THR A 494 -44.16 -17.63 31.67
CA THR A 494 -45.14 -18.70 31.46
C THR A 494 -44.49 -20.07 31.64
N ALA A 495 -45.29 -21.07 32.05
CA ALA A 495 -44.91 -22.48 32.06
C ALA A 495 -46.05 -23.32 31.50
N ILE A 496 -45.71 -24.46 30.88
CA ILE A 496 -46.66 -25.33 30.20
C ILE A 496 -46.68 -26.69 30.89
N ASN A 497 -47.88 -27.19 31.18
CA ASN A 497 -48.10 -28.58 31.59
C ASN A 497 -48.87 -29.32 30.48
N THR A 498 -48.41 -30.49 30.06
CA THR A 498 -49.12 -31.29 29.07
C THR A 498 -50.13 -32.19 29.77
N ILE A 499 -51.42 -31.94 29.52
CA ILE A 499 -52.51 -32.75 30.06
C ILE A 499 -52.91 -33.77 28.99
N THR A 500 -52.83 -35.05 29.33
CA THR A 500 -53.10 -36.16 28.41
C THR A 500 -54.27 -36.98 28.89
N ALA A 501 -55.30 -37.09 28.05
CA ALA A 501 -56.45 -37.96 28.28
C ALA A 501 -56.34 -39.19 27.37
N ASN A 502 -56.17 -40.38 27.94
CA ASN A 502 -56.00 -41.63 27.20
C ASN A 502 -57.24 -42.52 27.33
N LEU A 503 -57.74 -43.00 26.20
CA LEU A 503 -58.85 -43.94 26.12
C LEU A 503 -58.48 -45.25 26.84
N THR A 504 -59.34 -45.73 27.73
CA THR A 504 -59.12 -47.00 28.45
C THR A 504 -59.97 -48.13 27.90
N THR A 505 -61.20 -47.85 27.45
CA THR A 505 -62.04 -48.80 26.71
C THR A 505 -62.91 -48.08 25.66
N GLY A 506 -63.32 -48.80 24.60
CA GLY A 506 -64.40 -48.49 23.63
C GLY A 506 -64.41 -47.17 22.84
N THR A 507 -65.53 -46.86 22.19
CA THR A 507 -65.60 -45.83 21.13
C THR A 507 -65.41 -44.39 21.64
N PRO A 508 -64.39 -43.63 21.18
CA PRO A 508 -64.09 -42.29 21.67
C PRO A 508 -65.24 -41.28 21.57
N ALA A 509 -65.53 -40.59 22.67
CA ALA A 509 -66.41 -39.42 22.73
C ALA A 509 -65.62 -38.18 23.18
N SER A 510 -66.03 -36.98 22.75
CA SER A 510 -65.31 -35.74 23.05
C SER A 510 -65.34 -35.39 24.55
N LEU A 511 -64.21 -34.94 25.08
CA LEU A 511 -64.04 -34.43 26.45
C LEU A 511 -63.95 -32.90 26.46
N SER A 512 -64.35 -32.26 27.57
CA SER A 512 -64.03 -30.86 27.89
C SER A 512 -63.08 -30.76 29.10
N PHE A 513 -62.20 -29.75 29.12
CA PHE A 513 -61.22 -29.52 30.20
C PHE A 513 -61.52 -28.27 31.03
N SER A 514 -61.11 -28.28 32.31
CA SER A 514 -61.17 -27.12 33.22
C SER A 514 -60.06 -27.14 34.26
N THR A 515 -59.70 -25.98 34.80
CA THR A 515 -58.66 -25.80 35.85
C THR A 515 -59.18 -25.14 37.12
N ALA A 516 -58.56 -25.46 38.25
CA ALA A 516 -58.76 -24.82 39.54
C ALA A 516 -57.44 -24.78 40.34
N GLY A 517 -57.35 -23.88 41.33
CA GLY A 517 -56.21 -23.82 42.27
C GLY A 517 -55.07 -22.85 41.91
N LEU A 518 -55.26 -21.98 40.91
CA LEU A 518 -54.25 -20.97 40.54
C LEU A 518 -53.99 -19.94 41.66
N PRO A 519 -52.72 -19.52 41.88
CA PRO A 519 -52.40 -18.42 42.79
C PRO A 519 -52.84 -17.06 42.22
N THR A 520 -53.04 -16.09 43.10
CA THR A 520 -53.43 -14.72 42.74
C THR A 520 -52.41 -14.09 41.79
N GLY A 521 -52.89 -13.59 40.64
CA GLY A 521 -52.04 -13.02 39.59
C GLY A 521 -51.55 -14.02 38.54
N ALA A 522 -51.86 -15.32 38.66
CA ALA A 522 -51.66 -16.29 37.60
C ALA A 522 -52.95 -16.53 36.77
N THR A 523 -52.80 -16.72 35.45
CA THR A 523 -53.89 -17.12 34.54
C THR A 523 -53.55 -18.45 33.87
N SER A 524 -54.55 -19.18 33.39
CA SER A 524 -54.32 -20.42 32.63
C SER A 524 -55.17 -20.50 31.37
N SER A 525 -54.60 -21.02 30.29
CA SER A 525 -55.31 -21.35 29.05
C SER A 525 -54.89 -22.73 28.53
N PHE A 526 -55.84 -23.42 27.89
CA PHE A 526 -55.58 -24.66 27.16
C PHE A 526 -55.37 -24.36 25.67
N SER A 527 -54.42 -25.05 25.03
CA SER A 527 -54.28 -25.02 23.57
C SER A 527 -55.51 -25.59 22.84
N SER A 528 -56.27 -26.47 23.50
CA SER A 528 -57.61 -26.88 23.09
C SER A 528 -58.45 -27.19 24.32
N VAL A 529 -59.58 -26.52 24.49
CA VAL A 529 -60.50 -26.70 25.63
C VAL A 529 -61.29 -28.02 25.58
N SER A 530 -61.18 -28.78 24.48
CA SER A 530 -61.79 -30.09 24.29
C SER A 530 -60.97 -31.00 23.37
N CYS A 531 -61.06 -32.32 23.55
CA CYS A 531 -60.55 -33.32 22.62
C CYS A 531 -61.14 -34.72 22.86
N THR A 532 -61.11 -35.58 21.84
CA THR A 532 -61.44 -37.02 21.95
C THR A 532 -60.26 -37.83 22.48
N PRO A 533 -60.43 -38.76 23.46
CA PRO A 533 -59.35 -39.45 24.15
C PRO A 533 -58.31 -40.15 23.26
N ASN A 534 -57.12 -40.36 23.84
CA ASN A 534 -55.80 -40.45 23.20
C ASN A 534 -55.33 -39.09 22.64
N CYS A 535 -55.63 -38.03 23.38
CA CYS A 535 -55.30 -36.65 23.04
C CYS A 535 -54.53 -35.98 24.18
N SER A 536 -53.74 -34.96 23.83
CA SER A 536 -53.09 -34.08 24.79
C SER A 536 -53.41 -32.61 24.48
N THR A 537 -53.51 -31.80 25.51
CA THR A 537 -53.57 -30.34 25.40
C THR A 537 -52.52 -29.70 26.30
N ALA A 538 -51.90 -28.63 25.80
CA ALA A 538 -50.97 -27.82 26.57
C ALA A 538 -51.77 -26.85 27.45
N LEU A 539 -51.65 -27.02 28.77
CA LEU A 539 -52.11 -26.06 29.76
C LEU A 539 -50.99 -25.05 30.01
N THR A 540 -51.10 -23.88 29.39
CA THR A 540 -50.19 -22.75 29.64
C THR A 540 -50.66 -22.00 30.88
N ILE A 541 -49.78 -21.84 31.86
CA ILE A 541 -49.98 -20.98 33.03
C ILE A 541 -49.04 -19.78 32.92
N SER A 542 -49.59 -18.58 32.96
CA SER A 542 -48.85 -17.31 32.88
C SER A 542 -48.85 -16.63 34.24
N THR A 543 -47.70 -16.14 34.69
CA THR A 543 -47.56 -15.41 35.96
C THR A 543 -47.21 -13.94 35.72
N GLN A 544 -47.70 -13.06 36.59
CA GLN A 544 -47.25 -11.67 36.67
C GLN A 544 -45.99 -11.58 37.54
N SER A 545 -45.24 -10.48 37.42
CA SER A 545 -44.12 -10.18 38.33
C SER A 545 -44.53 -10.06 39.80
N SER A 546 -45.82 -9.80 40.05
CA SER A 546 -46.45 -9.72 41.38
C SER A 546 -47.01 -11.05 41.90
N THR A 547 -46.98 -12.14 41.12
CA THR A 547 -47.52 -13.44 41.55
C THR A 547 -46.74 -13.97 42.76
N PRO A 548 -47.38 -14.33 43.88
CA PRO A 548 -46.69 -14.79 45.08
C PRO A 548 -45.79 -16.00 44.82
N THR A 549 -44.56 -15.97 45.35
CA THR A 549 -43.60 -17.08 45.28
C THR A 549 -44.01 -18.25 46.18
N GLY A 550 -43.69 -19.47 45.78
CA GLY A 550 -44.01 -20.70 46.51
C GLY A 550 -44.87 -21.67 45.70
N ASN A 551 -45.43 -22.68 46.40
CA ASN A 551 -46.09 -23.82 45.77
C ASN A 551 -47.61 -23.71 45.81
N SER A 552 -48.28 -23.87 44.66
CA SER A 552 -49.74 -23.95 44.52
C SER A 552 -50.15 -25.28 43.89
N THR A 553 -51.17 -25.96 44.42
CA THR A 553 -51.70 -27.20 43.82
C THR A 553 -52.75 -26.87 42.77
N ILE A 554 -52.47 -27.20 41.52
CA ILE A 554 -53.37 -27.03 40.38
C ILE A 554 -54.13 -28.34 40.15
N THR A 555 -55.46 -28.24 40.03
CA THR A 555 -56.35 -29.36 39.69
C THR A 555 -56.88 -29.18 38.28
N VAL A 556 -56.82 -30.25 37.48
CA VAL A 556 -57.37 -30.32 36.13
C VAL A 556 -58.46 -31.39 36.07
N THR A 557 -59.60 -31.04 35.49
CA THR A 557 -60.75 -31.95 35.33
C THR A 557 -61.08 -32.13 33.85
N ALA A 558 -61.35 -33.37 33.43
CA ALA A 558 -61.82 -33.71 32.09
C ALA A 558 -63.13 -34.53 32.15
N GLN A 559 -64.11 -34.19 31.30
CA GLN A 559 -65.43 -34.84 31.31
C GLN A 559 -65.95 -35.08 29.89
N GLY A 560 -66.47 -36.29 29.61
CA GLY A 560 -67.08 -36.62 28.31
C GLY A 560 -67.52 -38.09 28.21
N GLY A 561 -68.45 -38.38 27.29
CA GLY A 561 -68.92 -39.74 26.99
C GLY A 561 -69.54 -40.53 28.15
N GLY A 562 -69.95 -39.86 29.24
CA GLY A 562 -70.46 -40.50 30.46
C GLY A 562 -69.40 -40.79 31.54
N ALA A 563 -68.12 -40.48 31.28
CA ALA A 563 -67.04 -40.59 32.25
C ALA A 563 -66.47 -39.21 32.63
N THR A 564 -65.87 -39.11 33.82
CA THR A 564 -65.23 -37.88 34.34
C THR A 564 -63.98 -38.29 35.10
N GLN A 565 -62.86 -37.60 34.87
CA GLN A 565 -61.56 -37.87 35.49
C GLN A 565 -60.88 -36.57 35.92
N THR A 566 -60.04 -36.64 36.96
CA THR A 566 -59.26 -35.50 37.46
C THR A 566 -57.79 -35.86 37.63
N THR A 567 -56.92 -34.85 37.57
CA THR A 567 -55.49 -34.98 37.84
C THR A 567 -54.96 -33.70 38.50
N THR A 568 -53.91 -33.81 39.32
CA THR A 568 -53.34 -32.67 40.07
C THR A 568 -51.84 -32.58 39.90
N PHE A 569 -51.29 -31.37 39.98
CA PHE A 569 -49.85 -31.11 40.01
C PHE A 569 -49.53 -29.86 40.83
N THR A 570 -48.28 -29.74 41.27
CA THR A 570 -47.78 -28.54 41.97
C THR A 570 -47.16 -27.57 40.96
N LEU A 571 -47.57 -26.30 41.02
CA LEU A 571 -46.91 -25.16 40.40
C LEU A 571 -46.00 -24.46 41.42
N THR A 572 -44.70 -24.37 41.15
CA THR A 572 -43.72 -23.65 41.97
C THR A 572 -43.36 -22.30 41.33
N VAL A 573 -43.63 -21.18 42.02
CA VAL A 573 -43.29 -19.84 41.53
C VAL A 573 -41.98 -19.35 42.16
N ASN A 574 -40.97 -19.09 41.32
CA ASN A 574 -39.59 -18.73 41.67
C ASN A 574 -39.27 -17.24 41.43
N VAL A 575 -38.24 -16.71 42.10
CA VAL A 575 -37.68 -15.36 41.89
C VAL A 575 -36.73 -15.31 40.69
N SER A 576 -36.57 -14.15 40.06
CA SER A 576 -35.59 -13.91 38.98
C SER A 576 -34.19 -13.59 39.51
N SER A 577 -33.15 -13.84 38.69
CA SER A 577 -31.73 -13.66 39.03
C SER A 577 -31.02 -12.63 38.14
N PRO A 578 -30.04 -11.87 38.66
CA PRO A 578 -29.27 -10.90 37.89
C PRO A 578 -28.28 -11.55 36.90
N ASP A 579 -27.72 -10.74 36.00
CA ASP A 579 -26.64 -11.15 35.09
C ASP A 579 -25.32 -11.37 35.84
N THR A 580 -24.53 -12.33 35.36
CA THR A 580 -23.25 -12.76 35.91
C THR A 580 -22.21 -13.08 34.83
N THR A 581 -22.49 -12.82 33.55
CA THR A 581 -21.65 -13.25 32.41
C THR A 581 -20.86 -12.08 31.85
N PRO A 582 -19.52 -12.02 31.97
CA PRO A 582 -18.77 -10.87 31.49
C PRO A 582 -18.72 -10.76 29.95
N PRO A 583 -18.75 -9.54 29.38
CA PRO A 583 -18.63 -9.31 27.95
C PRO A 583 -17.22 -9.62 27.41
N THR A 584 -17.11 -9.71 26.08
CA THR A 584 -15.87 -10.03 25.35
C THR A 584 -15.43 -8.88 24.43
N VAL A 585 -14.12 -8.71 24.20
CA VAL A 585 -13.56 -7.66 23.34
C VAL A 585 -12.22 -8.05 22.71
N SER A 586 -11.98 -7.63 21.46
CA SER A 586 -10.70 -7.76 20.75
C SER A 586 -10.40 -6.51 19.92
N ILE A 587 -9.15 -6.05 19.95
CA ILE A 587 -8.66 -4.99 19.06
C ILE A 587 -8.52 -5.57 17.66
N THR A 588 -9.05 -4.86 16.66
CA THR A 588 -8.99 -5.23 15.23
C THR A 588 -8.04 -4.34 14.44
N THR A 589 -7.89 -3.07 14.85
CA THR A 589 -6.97 -2.09 14.29
C THR A 589 -6.36 -1.28 15.42
N PRO A 590 -5.06 -0.93 15.40
CA PRO A 590 -4.03 -1.41 14.47
C PRO A 590 -3.69 -2.90 14.70
N ALA A 591 -2.99 -3.53 13.76
CA ALA A 591 -2.61 -4.95 13.87
C ALA A 591 -1.50 -5.17 14.91
N ASN A 592 -1.43 -6.36 15.51
CA ASN A 592 -0.36 -6.69 16.45
C ASN A 592 1.03 -6.63 15.78
N ASN A 593 2.00 -6.04 16.47
CA ASN A 593 3.35 -5.70 16.00
C ASN A 593 3.41 -4.69 14.83
N SER A 594 2.32 -3.99 14.52
CA SER A 594 2.36 -2.92 13.51
C SER A 594 3.17 -1.70 13.98
N THR A 595 3.71 -0.96 13.02
CA THR A 595 4.37 0.34 13.26
C THR A 595 3.37 1.46 12.99
N VAL A 596 3.30 2.43 13.89
CA VAL A 596 2.31 3.51 13.91
C VAL A 596 3.00 4.86 14.14
N SER A 597 2.45 5.93 13.57
CA SER A 597 3.00 7.29 13.69
C SER A 597 1.90 8.33 13.46
N GLY A 598 2.08 9.52 14.04
CA GLY A 598 1.07 10.59 13.95
C GLY A 598 -0.31 10.14 14.43
N ASN A 599 -1.37 10.52 13.71
CA ASN A 599 -2.73 10.11 14.02
C ASN A 599 -3.03 8.69 13.48
N THR A 600 -3.27 7.74 14.39
CA THR A 600 -3.54 6.33 14.09
C THR A 600 -4.94 5.93 14.52
N ILE A 601 -5.67 5.16 13.70
CA ILE A 601 -7.00 4.66 14.04
C ILE A 601 -6.89 3.42 14.93
N VAL A 602 -7.64 3.40 16.03
CA VAL A 602 -7.77 2.25 16.94
C VAL A 602 -9.24 1.79 16.95
N THR A 603 -9.48 0.49 16.73
CA THR A 603 -10.80 -0.11 16.59
C THR A 603 -10.87 -1.45 17.33
N ALA A 604 -12.01 -1.75 17.95
CA ALA A 604 -12.27 -3.05 18.58
C ALA A 604 -13.66 -3.60 18.24
N ASN A 605 -13.76 -4.93 18.21
CA ASN A 605 -15.02 -5.66 18.21
C ASN A 605 -15.35 -6.08 19.65
N ALA A 606 -16.60 -5.89 20.08
CA ALA A 606 -17.08 -6.31 21.40
C ALA A 606 -18.44 -6.99 21.30
N SER A 607 -18.68 -7.99 22.17
CA SER A 607 -19.91 -8.78 22.19
C SER A 607 -20.23 -9.29 23.59
N ASP A 608 -21.52 -9.37 23.92
CA ASP A 608 -22.03 -9.87 25.20
C ASP A 608 -23.01 -11.04 24.97
N PRO A 609 -22.75 -12.24 25.50
CA PRO A 609 -23.56 -13.42 25.24
C PRO A 609 -24.80 -13.49 26.14
N THR A 610 -25.99 -13.50 25.53
CA THR A 610 -27.28 -13.56 26.24
C THR A 610 -27.55 -14.96 26.83
N VAL A 611 -27.70 -15.09 28.15
CA VAL A 611 -28.07 -16.35 28.81
C VAL A 611 -29.57 -16.40 29.11
N ALA A 612 -30.20 -17.54 28.80
CA ALA A 612 -31.64 -17.73 29.01
C ALA A 612 -32.02 -17.64 30.51
N GLY A 613 -32.84 -16.64 30.85
CA GLY A 613 -33.30 -16.37 32.21
C GLY A 613 -32.81 -15.04 32.81
N GLN A 614 -31.87 -14.35 32.15
CA GLN A 614 -31.41 -13.01 32.53
C GLN A 614 -32.11 -11.93 31.67
N THR A 615 -32.35 -10.75 32.25
CA THR A 615 -33.12 -9.66 31.62
C THR A 615 -32.31 -8.40 31.31
N THR A 616 -30.99 -8.42 31.49
CA THR A 616 -30.11 -7.24 31.41
C THR A 616 -28.73 -7.58 30.83
N SER A 617 -28.69 -8.03 29.57
CA SER A 617 -27.45 -8.27 28.81
C SER A 617 -27.32 -7.23 27.68
N GLY A 618 -26.09 -6.83 27.36
CA GLY A 618 -25.75 -5.85 26.34
C GLY A 618 -24.46 -5.07 26.66
N VAL A 619 -23.65 -4.76 25.64
CA VAL A 619 -22.44 -3.93 25.77
C VAL A 619 -22.82 -2.47 26.03
N ALA A 620 -22.22 -1.87 27.06
CA ALA A 620 -22.43 -0.47 27.45
C ALA A 620 -21.30 0.48 27.01
N GLY A 621 -20.11 -0.03 26.67
CA GLY A 621 -19.01 0.78 26.13
C GLY A 621 -17.67 0.05 26.06
N VAL A 622 -16.72 0.63 25.34
CA VAL A 622 -15.33 0.17 25.21
C VAL A 622 -14.35 1.33 25.43
N THR A 623 -13.47 1.19 26.43
CA THR A 623 -12.39 2.13 26.75
C THR A 623 -11.06 1.61 26.22
N PHE A 624 -10.30 2.43 25.49
CA PHE A 624 -8.98 2.10 24.97
C PHE A 624 -7.86 2.66 25.84
N PHE A 625 -6.77 1.91 26.02
CA PHE A 625 -5.58 2.34 26.75
C PHE A 625 -4.29 1.96 26.02
N TYR A 626 -3.24 2.77 26.17
CA TYR A 626 -1.85 2.37 25.91
C TYR A 626 -1.06 2.23 27.21
N ASP A 627 -0.07 1.34 27.19
CA ASP A 627 0.77 0.90 28.32
C ASP A 627 -0.04 0.55 29.57
N LEU A 628 -1.21 -0.06 29.36
CA LEU A 628 -2.16 -0.54 30.37
C LEU A 628 -2.81 0.54 31.27
N VAL A 629 -2.28 1.76 31.30
CA VAL A 629 -2.70 2.83 32.24
C VAL A 629 -3.16 4.12 31.57
N ASN A 630 -2.67 4.44 30.37
CA ASN A 630 -2.93 5.72 29.73
C ASN A 630 -4.17 5.63 28.83
N GLN A 631 -5.27 6.25 29.22
CA GLN A 631 -6.52 6.23 28.46
C GLN A 631 -6.39 7.00 27.14
N ILE A 632 -6.88 6.40 26.05
CA ILE A 632 -6.96 7.01 24.71
C ILE A 632 -8.35 7.66 24.54
N ALA A 633 -9.40 6.85 24.66
CA ALA A 633 -10.80 7.28 24.56
C ALA A 633 -11.74 6.28 25.25
N ASP A 634 -12.96 6.70 25.54
CA ASP A 634 -14.06 5.84 25.97
C ASP A 634 -15.22 5.96 24.97
N ILE A 635 -15.66 4.84 24.39
CA ILE A 635 -16.60 4.81 23.26
C ILE A 635 -17.84 4.02 23.65
N LEU A 636 -18.98 4.71 23.76
CA LEU A 636 -20.23 4.16 24.31
C LEU A 636 -21.12 3.45 23.28
N THR A 637 -20.80 3.55 21.99
CA THR A 637 -21.64 3.02 20.89
C THR A 637 -20.80 2.37 19.79
N SER A 638 -21.29 1.26 19.23
CA SER A 638 -20.68 0.61 18.07
C SER A 638 -20.88 1.43 16.78
N PRO A 639 -19.90 1.50 15.86
CA PRO A 639 -18.58 0.86 15.89
C PRO A 639 -17.62 1.50 16.90
N PHE A 640 -16.94 0.68 17.70
CA PHE A 640 -15.99 1.14 18.72
C PHE A 640 -14.65 1.51 18.06
N THR A 641 -14.57 2.74 17.54
CA THR A 641 -13.37 3.28 16.87
C THR A 641 -13.00 4.65 17.41
N THR A 642 -11.71 4.99 17.40
CA THR A 642 -11.19 6.28 17.83
C THR A 642 -9.87 6.63 17.14
N LEU A 643 -9.46 7.90 17.23
CA LEU A 643 -8.19 8.40 16.71
C LEU A 643 -7.19 8.55 17.86
N TRP A 644 -6.12 7.77 17.83
CA TRP A 644 -5.00 7.86 18.77
C TRP A 644 -3.89 8.73 18.15
N ASN A 645 -3.66 9.92 18.72
CA ASN A 645 -2.55 10.78 18.35
C ASN A 645 -1.27 10.27 19.03
N THR A 646 -0.35 9.72 18.25
CA THR A 646 0.94 9.18 18.71
C THR A 646 2.08 10.19 18.66
N SER A 647 1.89 11.40 18.12
CA SER A 647 2.96 12.39 17.88
C SER A 647 3.68 12.89 19.15
N ALA A 648 3.03 12.78 20.32
CA ALA A 648 3.60 13.12 21.63
C ALA A 648 3.98 11.89 22.47
N ILE A 649 3.77 10.68 21.94
CA ILE A 649 4.13 9.41 22.58
C ILE A 649 5.59 9.09 22.23
N PRO A 650 6.41 8.60 23.18
CA PRO A 650 7.79 8.20 22.89
C PRO A 650 7.87 7.19 21.73
N ASN A 651 8.97 7.20 20.98
CA ASN A 651 9.22 6.14 20.02
C ASN A 651 9.62 4.86 20.74
N GLY A 652 9.04 3.73 20.35
CA GLY A 652 9.27 2.44 20.99
C GLY A 652 8.07 1.51 20.90
N ILE A 653 8.16 0.35 21.56
CA ILE A 653 7.05 -0.60 21.64
C ILE A 653 6.13 -0.19 22.80
N HIS A 654 4.87 0.06 22.48
CA HIS A 654 3.77 0.34 23.41
C HIS A 654 2.76 -0.80 23.42
N THR A 655 2.04 -0.97 24.53
CA THR A 655 1.04 -2.04 24.70
C THR A 655 -0.37 -1.48 24.65
N LEU A 656 -1.16 -1.80 23.62
CA LEU A 656 -2.57 -1.42 23.53
C LEU A 656 -3.48 -2.49 24.18
N ILE A 657 -4.48 -2.03 24.93
CA ILE A 657 -5.61 -2.85 25.41
C ILE A 657 -6.94 -2.12 25.19
N ALA A 658 -8.01 -2.89 24.99
CA ALA A 658 -9.38 -2.40 25.04
C ALA A 658 -10.10 -3.03 26.25
N ARG A 659 -10.87 -2.25 27.00
CA ARG A 659 -11.71 -2.73 28.11
C ARG A 659 -13.17 -2.54 27.74
N VAL A 660 -13.94 -3.62 27.69
CA VAL A 660 -15.40 -3.57 27.51
C VAL A 660 -16.12 -3.58 28.85
N ARG A 661 -17.26 -2.90 28.94
CA ARG A 661 -18.21 -2.98 30.06
C ARG A 661 -19.61 -3.30 29.53
N ASP A 662 -20.38 -4.08 30.28
CA ASP A 662 -21.80 -4.35 29.99
C ASP A 662 -22.75 -3.40 30.77
N VAL A 663 -24.06 -3.58 30.55
CA VAL A 663 -25.12 -2.87 31.26
C VAL A 663 -25.29 -3.31 32.73
N ALA A 664 -24.87 -4.53 33.09
CA ALA A 664 -24.91 -5.05 34.47
C ALA A 664 -23.76 -4.54 35.35
N GLY A 665 -22.68 -4.05 34.73
CA GLY A 665 -21.47 -3.52 35.34
C GLY A 665 -20.26 -4.46 35.37
N LEU A 666 -20.30 -5.61 34.70
CA LEU A 666 -19.14 -6.47 34.52
C LEU A 666 -18.23 -5.88 33.43
N SER A 667 -16.94 -6.22 33.48
CA SER A 667 -15.96 -5.71 32.51
C SER A 667 -14.81 -6.69 32.27
N THR A 668 -14.28 -6.66 31.05
CA THR A 668 -13.22 -7.56 30.57
C THR A 668 -12.22 -6.76 29.73
N ASN A 669 -10.92 -7.08 29.83
CA ASN A 669 -9.90 -6.52 28.94
C ASN A 669 -9.67 -7.46 27.73
N SER A 670 -9.29 -6.90 26.59
CA SER A 670 -8.77 -7.66 25.45
C SER A 670 -7.45 -8.33 25.80
N ALA A 671 -7.02 -9.27 24.95
CA ALA A 671 -5.59 -9.58 24.88
C ALA A 671 -4.81 -8.29 24.55
N PRO A 672 -3.62 -8.06 25.15
CA PRO A 672 -2.76 -6.95 24.78
C PRO A 672 -2.17 -7.18 23.39
N ILE A 673 -2.06 -6.10 22.60
CA ILE A 673 -1.26 -6.08 21.37
C ILE A 673 -0.07 -5.14 21.54
N SER A 674 1.05 -5.49 20.95
CA SER A 674 2.22 -4.63 20.84
C SER A 674 2.10 -3.76 19.60
N VAL A 675 2.49 -2.48 19.70
CA VAL A 675 2.59 -1.55 18.56
C VAL A 675 3.85 -0.74 18.69
N THR A 676 4.58 -0.55 17.58
CA THR A 676 5.79 0.27 17.55
C THR A 676 5.42 1.69 17.17
N VAL A 677 5.42 2.62 18.12
CA VAL A 677 5.35 4.05 17.82
C VAL A 677 6.68 4.48 17.20
N SER A 678 6.63 5.06 16.00
CA SER A 678 7.79 5.47 15.22
C SER A 678 7.48 6.76 14.47
N ASN A 679 7.48 7.88 15.20
CA ASN A 679 7.28 9.24 14.68
C ASN A 679 8.50 9.77 13.89
N GLY A 680 9.26 8.89 13.22
CA GLY A 680 10.60 9.15 12.71
C GLY A 680 11.67 9.14 13.81
N PRO A 681 12.97 9.19 13.46
CA PRO A 681 14.04 9.29 14.44
C PRO A 681 13.86 10.56 15.28
N SER A 682 14.07 10.45 16.60
CA SER A 682 14.24 11.65 17.43
C SER A 682 15.41 12.48 16.88
N PRO A 683 15.38 13.82 17.00
CA PRO A 683 16.39 14.69 16.40
C PRO A 683 17.80 14.23 16.75
N VAL A 684 18.59 13.92 15.72
CA VAL A 684 20.01 13.53 15.88
C VAL A 684 20.88 14.77 16.13
N GLY A 685 20.34 15.97 15.89
CA GLY A 685 20.88 17.24 16.38
C GLY A 685 20.22 17.71 17.68
N ASN A 686 20.71 18.85 18.16
CA ASN A 686 20.35 19.45 19.43
C ASN A 686 18.95 20.07 19.40
N VAL A 687 18.27 20.08 20.55
CA VAL A 687 16.98 20.77 20.72
C VAL A 687 17.20 22.13 21.39
N TYR A 688 16.84 23.20 20.69
CA TYR A 688 16.89 24.58 21.16
C TYR A 688 15.48 25.15 21.37
N TYR A 689 15.40 26.22 22.15
CA TYR A 689 14.16 26.85 22.57
C TYR A 689 14.19 28.35 22.30
N VAL A 690 13.10 28.86 21.74
CA VAL A 690 12.84 30.29 21.54
C VAL A 690 11.59 30.66 22.33
N ALA A 691 11.63 31.78 23.06
CA ALA A 691 10.49 32.29 23.82
C ALA A 691 10.47 33.82 23.81
N THR A 692 9.30 34.43 23.70
CA THR A 692 9.14 35.91 23.75
C THR A 692 9.71 36.54 25.03
N THR A 693 9.80 35.77 26.12
CA THR A 693 10.40 36.14 27.42
C THR A 693 11.89 35.81 27.57
N GLY A 694 12.51 35.23 26.54
CA GLY A 694 13.93 34.83 26.52
C GLY A 694 14.91 35.98 26.28
N SER A 695 16.18 35.63 26.03
CA SER A 695 17.24 36.57 25.64
C SER A 695 18.17 35.95 24.60
N ASP A 696 18.54 36.70 23.57
CA ASP A 696 19.46 36.21 22.52
C ASP A 696 20.93 36.09 22.98
N THR A 697 21.21 36.51 24.22
CA THR A 697 22.47 36.22 24.94
C THR A 697 22.48 34.83 25.57
N ASN A 698 21.35 34.14 25.61
CA ASN A 698 21.21 32.85 26.28
C ASN A 698 21.81 31.69 25.45
N SER A 699 21.90 30.53 26.09
CA SER A 699 22.37 29.28 25.49
C SER A 699 21.35 28.61 24.55
N GLY A 700 20.09 29.02 24.56
CA GLY A 700 19.01 28.41 23.77
C GLY A 700 18.45 27.13 24.39
N THR A 701 18.78 26.82 25.64
CA THR A 701 18.22 25.67 26.38
C THR A 701 16.81 25.96 26.89
N GLN A 702 16.07 24.95 27.34
CA GLN A 702 14.68 25.12 27.82
C GLN A 702 14.54 26.12 28.99
N THR A 703 15.55 26.19 29.86
CA THR A 703 15.61 27.12 31.00
C THR A 703 16.23 28.47 30.66
N GLN A 704 16.92 28.58 29.53
CA GLN A 704 17.53 29.80 29.01
C GLN A 704 17.25 29.91 27.50
N PRO A 705 15.98 30.12 27.09
CA PRO A 705 15.62 30.19 25.67
C PRO A 705 16.17 31.46 25.03
N TRP A 706 16.41 31.41 23.72
CA TRP A 706 16.61 32.61 22.91
C TRP A 706 15.33 33.44 22.86
N ARG A 707 15.44 34.73 22.53
CA ARG A 707 14.28 35.62 22.41
C ARG A 707 13.68 35.59 21.01
N THR A 708 14.53 35.57 19.99
CA THR A 708 14.13 35.71 18.59
C THR A 708 14.29 34.40 17.81
N ILE A 709 13.41 34.20 16.84
CA ILE A 709 13.47 33.07 15.90
C ILE A 709 14.65 33.30 14.94
N GLN A 710 14.95 34.55 14.56
CA GLN A 710 16.12 34.90 13.77
C GLN A 710 17.44 34.54 14.48
N LYS A 711 17.53 34.68 15.82
CA LYS A 711 18.69 34.19 16.57
C LYS A 711 18.84 32.68 16.39
N ALA A 712 17.76 31.91 16.50
CA ALA A 712 17.81 30.46 16.29
C ALA A 712 18.27 30.11 14.86
N ALA A 713 17.69 30.76 13.83
CA ALA A 713 18.02 30.54 12.42
C ALA A 713 19.51 30.76 12.09
N ASN A 714 20.20 31.64 12.83
CA ASN A 714 21.64 31.86 12.67
C ASN A 714 22.50 30.78 13.36
N MET A 715 21.99 30.14 14.42
CA MET A 715 22.79 29.27 15.30
C MET A 715 22.71 27.77 14.94
N VAL A 716 21.57 27.29 14.44
CA VAL A 716 21.29 25.86 14.25
C VAL A 716 22.01 25.21 13.05
N ASN A 717 22.23 23.91 13.16
CA ASN A 717 22.95 23.05 12.23
C ASN A 717 22.03 21.90 11.76
N SER A 718 22.47 21.14 10.75
CA SER A 718 21.74 19.97 10.25
C SER A 718 21.31 19.02 11.37
N GLY A 719 20.03 18.63 11.37
CA GLY A 719 19.43 17.75 12.36
C GLY A 719 19.00 18.43 13.67
N ASP A 720 19.41 19.69 13.93
CA ASP A 720 18.95 20.45 15.10
C ASP A 720 17.45 20.79 14.97
N THR A 721 16.77 20.90 16.11
CA THR A 721 15.35 21.28 16.21
C THR A 721 15.19 22.53 17.09
N VAL A 722 14.37 23.48 16.64
CA VAL A 722 13.98 24.68 17.37
C VAL A 722 12.52 24.55 17.79
N LEU A 723 12.28 24.51 19.09
CA LEU A 723 10.95 24.54 19.69
C LEU A 723 10.60 25.98 20.10
N ILE A 724 9.66 26.58 19.37
CA ILE A 724 9.24 27.97 19.57
C ILE A 724 8.06 27.98 20.55
N ARG A 725 8.22 28.63 21.70
CA ARG A 725 7.16 28.75 22.72
C ARG A 725 6.06 29.68 22.24
N GLY A 726 4.84 29.46 22.72
CA GLY A 726 3.67 30.22 22.31
C GLY A 726 3.80 31.72 22.59
N GLY A 727 3.32 32.53 21.64
CA GLY A 727 3.43 33.99 21.68
C GLY A 727 3.60 34.62 20.30
N VAL A 728 3.56 35.95 20.26
CA VAL A 728 3.68 36.74 19.03
C VAL A 728 5.13 37.23 18.86
N TYR A 729 5.71 36.90 17.70
CA TYR A 729 7.06 37.22 17.28
C TYR A 729 7.00 38.21 16.11
N ASN A 730 7.17 39.49 16.42
CA ASN A 730 7.20 40.56 15.42
C ASN A 730 8.63 40.77 14.92
N GLU A 731 9.06 39.91 13.99
CA GLU A 731 10.41 39.92 13.40
C GLU A 731 10.40 39.40 11.96
N LYS A 732 11.31 39.91 11.11
CA LYS A 732 11.64 39.27 9.83
C LYS A 732 12.66 38.17 10.07
N ILE A 733 12.36 36.96 9.61
CA ILE A 733 13.23 35.79 9.70
C ILE A 733 13.83 35.51 8.33
N THR A 734 15.16 35.36 8.26
CA THR A 734 15.89 34.92 7.08
C THR A 734 16.74 33.70 7.46
N MET A 735 16.48 32.57 6.79
CA MET A 735 17.19 31.31 6.96
C MET A 735 18.24 31.17 5.85
N THR A 736 19.51 31.06 6.24
CA THR A 736 20.67 30.91 5.33
C THR A 736 21.46 29.62 5.57
N ARG A 737 20.99 28.78 6.51
CA ARG A 737 21.65 27.55 6.93
C ARG A 737 20.86 26.35 6.48
N SER A 738 21.56 25.26 6.14
CA SER A 738 20.95 24.08 5.52
C SER A 738 21.10 22.84 6.39
N GLY A 739 20.08 21.99 6.35
CA GLY A 739 20.17 20.62 6.80
C GLY A 739 20.83 19.72 5.76
N GLN A 740 20.54 18.42 5.89
CA GLN A 740 20.93 17.37 4.96
C GLN A 740 19.72 16.48 4.67
N ALA A 741 19.73 15.75 3.56
CA ALA A 741 18.78 14.68 3.33
C ALA A 741 18.85 13.66 4.48
N GLY A 742 17.70 13.37 5.12
CA GLY A 742 17.63 12.51 6.31
C GLY A 742 18.02 13.19 7.64
N SER A 743 18.45 14.46 7.64
CA SER A 743 18.71 15.24 8.86
C SER A 743 18.39 16.73 8.63
N PRO A 744 17.11 17.09 8.38
CA PRO A 744 16.71 18.47 8.15
C PRO A 744 16.86 19.32 9.42
N ILE A 745 16.98 20.63 9.25
CA ILE A 745 16.79 21.58 10.35
C ILE A 745 15.29 21.73 10.59
N THR A 746 14.81 21.60 11.82
CA THR A 746 13.37 21.71 12.12
C THR A 746 13.06 22.95 12.95
N PHE A 747 12.12 23.78 12.49
CA PHE A 747 11.49 24.84 13.27
C PHE A 747 10.04 24.44 13.52
N LYS A 748 9.63 24.34 14.79
CA LYS A 748 8.24 24.05 15.13
C LYS A 748 7.77 24.76 16.38
N SER A 749 6.47 24.98 16.52
CA SER A 749 5.92 25.38 17.82
C SER A 749 6.16 24.28 18.86
N TYR A 750 6.29 24.70 20.13
CA TYR A 750 6.36 23.79 21.25
C TYR A 750 5.02 23.02 21.40
N PRO A 751 5.00 21.71 21.69
CA PRO A 751 3.77 20.92 21.69
C PRO A 751 2.68 21.50 22.58
N GLY A 752 1.50 21.76 21.99
CA GLY A 752 0.34 22.34 22.68
C GLY A 752 0.35 23.88 22.76
N GLU A 753 1.32 24.56 22.17
CA GLU A 753 1.43 26.02 22.09
C GLU A 753 1.44 26.48 20.62
N THR A 754 0.97 27.71 20.36
CA THR A 754 1.01 28.32 19.02
C THR A 754 1.99 29.50 19.01
N ALA A 755 3.06 29.40 18.23
CA ALA A 755 3.90 30.54 17.90
C ALA A 755 3.35 31.28 16.67
N VAL A 756 3.22 32.60 16.78
CA VAL A 756 2.69 33.47 15.74
C VAL A 756 3.80 34.40 15.24
N ILE A 757 4.13 34.35 13.96
CA ILE A 757 5.03 35.30 13.30
C ILE A 757 4.18 36.42 12.71
N ASP A 758 4.30 37.64 13.25
CA ASP A 758 3.43 38.78 12.91
C ASP A 758 4.24 39.86 12.17
N GLY A 759 3.87 40.12 10.91
CA GLY A 759 4.50 41.14 10.06
C GLY A 759 4.06 42.58 10.34
N THR A 760 3.15 42.82 11.29
CA THR A 760 2.60 44.17 11.58
C THR A 760 3.70 45.21 11.78
N GLY A 761 3.67 46.28 10.98
CA GLY A 761 4.65 47.38 11.04
C GLY A 761 6.03 47.08 10.42
N ILE A 762 6.28 45.87 9.93
CA ILE A 762 7.52 45.48 9.26
C ILE A 762 7.35 45.71 7.75
N VAL A 763 8.16 46.62 7.19
CA VAL A 763 8.18 46.89 5.75
C VAL A 763 9.19 45.97 5.06
N LEU A 764 8.68 45.02 4.28
CA LEU A 764 9.51 44.13 3.46
C LEU A 764 9.86 44.77 2.11
N GLN A 765 11.02 44.40 1.56
CA GLN A 765 11.31 44.63 0.15
C GLN A 765 10.48 43.66 -0.71
N SER A 766 10.17 44.07 -1.94
CA SER A 766 9.48 43.21 -2.92
C SER A 766 10.20 41.86 -3.07
N TYR A 767 9.41 40.80 -3.26
CA TYR A 767 9.84 39.40 -3.40
C TYR A 767 10.39 38.71 -2.13
N PHE A 768 10.28 39.32 -0.95
CA PHE A 768 10.61 38.63 0.32
C PHE A 768 9.37 38.26 1.13
N GLY A 769 9.47 37.15 1.87
CA GLY A 769 8.50 36.79 2.91
C GLY A 769 8.88 37.32 4.29
N ILE A 770 7.91 37.40 5.22
CA ILE A 770 8.23 37.69 6.63
C ILE A 770 9.10 36.57 7.21
N LEU A 771 8.88 35.34 6.74
CA LEU A 771 9.83 34.24 6.82
C LEU A 771 10.39 33.95 5.41
N SER A 772 11.71 34.13 5.24
CA SER A 772 12.42 33.94 3.97
C SER A 772 13.49 32.84 4.09
N LEU A 773 13.50 31.90 3.16
CA LEU A 773 14.58 30.93 2.96
C LEU A 773 15.44 31.42 1.79
N ASP A 774 16.72 31.65 2.06
CA ASP A 774 17.69 32.09 1.07
C ASP A 774 17.97 31.00 0.02
N ALA A 775 18.49 31.41 -1.15
CA ALA A 775 18.91 30.52 -2.24
C ALA A 775 19.95 29.44 -1.86
N THR A 776 20.61 29.59 -0.70
CA THR A 776 21.55 28.62 -0.13
C THR A 776 20.93 27.65 0.88
N ALA A 777 19.70 27.93 1.35
CA ALA A 777 19.01 27.16 2.37
C ALA A 777 18.32 25.91 1.79
N SER A 778 18.48 24.76 2.44
CA SER A 778 17.96 23.47 1.97
C SER A 778 17.72 22.51 3.14
N TYR A 779 16.82 21.54 2.97
CA TYR A 779 16.44 20.56 4.00
C TYR A 779 16.02 21.24 5.31
N ILE A 780 14.97 22.04 5.23
CA ILE A 780 14.37 22.74 6.38
C ILE A 780 12.91 22.32 6.50
N ASN A 781 12.52 21.92 7.70
CA ASN A 781 11.14 21.64 8.09
C ASN A 781 10.61 22.83 8.91
N ILE A 782 9.41 23.31 8.59
CA ILE A 782 8.71 24.38 9.29
C ILE A 782 7.31 23.85 9.63
N SER A 783 6.94 23.79 10.91
CA SER A 783 5.66 23.21 11.30
C SER A 783 4.97 23.78 12.54
N ASP A 784 3.66 23.57 12.64
CA ASP A 784 2.82 23.99 13.78
C ASP A 784 2.84 25.51 14.08
N ILE A 785 3.16 26.36 13.10
CA ILE A 785 3.35 27.82 13.26
C ILE A 785 2.23 28.60 12.55
N GLU A 786 1.90 29.78 13.06
CA GLU A 786 0.98 30.73 12.44
C GLU A 786 1.76 31.95 11.90
N ILE A 787 1.40 32.47 10.72
CA ILE A 787 2.10 33.56 10.03
C ILE A 787 1.09 34.57 9.49
N ILE A 788 1.16 35.81 10.00
CA ILE A 788 0.14 36.84 9.79
C ILE A 788 0.72 38.21 9.39
N ASN A 789 -0.11 39.04 8.75
CA ASN A 789 0.12 40.47 8.54
C ASN A 789 1.45 40.86 7.86
N SER A 790 2.07 39.98 7.08
CA SER A 790 3.24 40.34 6.28
C SER A 790 2.88 41.44 5.28
N SER A 791 3.74 42.45 5.12
CA SER A 791 3.55 43.46 4.07
C SER A 791 3.74 42.91 2.65
N TRP A 792 4.17 41.65 2.52
CA TRP A 792 4.33 40.95 1.25
C TRP A 792 3.99 39.47 1.42
N MET A 793 4.89 38.54 1.09
CA MET A 793 4.64 37.09 1.21
C MET A 793 4.64 36.65 2.69
N GLY A 794 3.89 35.61 3.04
CA GLY A 794 4.06 34.93 4.33
C GLY A 794 5.40 34.19 4.36
N ILE A 795 5.50 33.12 3.56
CA ILE A 795 6.73 32.35 3.34
C ILE A 795 7.26 32.57 1.93
N TYR A 796 8.55 32.86 1.79
CA TYR A 796 9.26 32.83 0.51
C TYR A 796 10.46 31.89 0.58
N ALA A 797 10.61 30.98 -0.38
CA ALA A 797 11.83 30.17 -0.52
C ALA A 797 12.43 30.32 -1.93
N ALA A 798 13.66 30.82 -1.98
CA ALA A 798 14.46 30.86 -3.20
C ALA A 798 15.17 29.52 -3.42
N ARG A 799 15.14 28.99 -4.65
CA ARG A 799 15.81 27.74 -5.06
C ARG A 799 15.57 26.56 -4.08
N PRO A 800 14.31 26.30 -3.67
CA PRO A 800 13.99 25.36 -2.60
C PRO A 800 14.43 23.93 -2.93
N VAL A 801 15.14 23.30 -2.00
CA VAL A 801 15.53 21.88 -2.06
C VAL A 801 15.22 21.22 -0.73
N GLY A 802 14.25 20.29 -0.73
CA GLY A 802 13.86 19.53 0.45
C GLY A 802 13.22 20.38 1.55
N ILE A 803 12.52 21.46 1.18
CA ILE A 803 11.80 22.31 2.14
C ILE A 803 10.45 21.69 2.44
N ILE A 804 10.13 21.45 3.71
CA ILE A 804 8.84 20.91 4.15
C ILE A 804 8.14 21.95 5.01
N VAL A 805 6.92 22.32 4.62
CA VAL A 805 6.00 23.16 5.41
C VAL A 805 4.82 22.28 5.80
N ASP A 806 4.62 22.04 7.09
CA ASP A 806 3.66 21.05 7.62
C ASP A 806 2.80 21.65 8.73
N ASN A 807 1.47 21.60 8.60
CA ASN A 807 0.53 22.14 9.60
C ASN A 807 0.83 23.62 9.97
N VAL A 808 1.06 24.47 8.96
CA VAL A 808 1.29 25.92 9.14
C VAL A 808 0.05 26.70 8.71
N ASN A 809 -0.35 27.72 9.48
CA ASN A 809 -1.47 28.62 9.15
C ASN A 809 -0.93 29.96 8.62
N ILE A 810 -1.22 30.32 7.37
CA ILE A 810 -0.62 31.48 6.69
C ILE A 810 -1.71 32.41 6.14
N HIS A 811 -1.87 33.59 6.73
CA HIS A 811 -3.00 34.45 6.38
C HIS A 811 -2.83 35.96 6.57
N ASP A 812 -3.75 36.73 6.00
CA ASP A 812 -3.79 38.20 6.07
C ASP A 812 -2.47 38.87 5.58
N ASN A 813 -1.77 38.23 4.64
CA ASN A 813 -0.52 38.73 4.08
C ASN A 813 -0.76 39.55 2.79
N GLY A 814 0.06 40.58 2.58
CA GLY A 814 -0.03 41.54 1.46
C GLY A 814 0.36 41.01 0.08
N PHE A 815 0.65 39.73 -0.06
CA PHE A 815 0.88 39.04 -1.33
C PHE A 815 0.36 37.59 -1.24
N SER A 816 1.10 36.60 -1.75
CA SER A 816 0.80 35.18 -1.57
C SER A 816 1.11 34.68 -0.15
N GLY A 817 0.42 33.62 0.27
CA GLY A 817 0.70 32.96 1.54
C GLY A 817 2.09 32.32 1.54
N LEU A 818 2.32 31.37 0.62
CA LEU A 818 3.62 30.72 0.43
C LEU A 818 4.07 30.78 -1.04
N THR A 819 5.35 31.02 -1.28
CA THR A 819 5.96 30.97 -2.61
C THR A 819 7.27 30.20 -2.63
N PHE A 820 7.30 29.17 -3.47
CA PHE A 820 8.51 28.50 -3.92
C PHE A 820 8.95 29.09 -5.26
N ASN A 821 10.19 29.60 -5.36
CA ASN A 821 10.67 30.20 -6.60
C ASN A 821 12.11 29.77 -6.90
N CYS A 822 12.32 29.06 -8.01
CA CYS A 822 13.65 28.55 -8.36
C CYS A 822 14.47 29.51 -9.22
N LEU A 823 13.92 30.69 -9.56
CA LEU A 823 14.61 31.76 -10.28
C LEU A 823 15.15 31.30 -11.66
N GLY A 824 14.44 30.38 -12.31
CA GLY A 824 14.83 29.78 -13.60
C GLY A 824 15.91 28.70 -13.49
N VAL A 825 16.36 28.37 -12.27
CA VAL A 825 17.37 27.33 -12.04
C VAL A 825 16.69 25.96 -11.92
N ASN A 826 17.22 24.98 -12.65
CA ASN A 826 16.88 23.59 -12.43
C ASN A 826 17.45 23.13 -11.08
N VAL A 827 16.57 23.02 -10.08
CA VAL A 827 16.88 22.48 -8.75
C VAL A 827 16.14 21.16 -8.59
N ARG A 828 16.84 20.07 -8.26
CA ARG A 828 16.22 18.76 -8.03
C ARG A 828 15.55 18.73 -6.64
N SER A 829 14.45 19.46 -6.53
CA SER A 829 13.64 19.64 -5.33
C SER A 829 12.83 18.39 -4.98
N ASN A 830 12.57 18.19 -3.68
CA ASN A 830 11.47 17.39 -3.13
C ASN A 830 10.81 18.23 -2.03
N SER A 831 10.35 19.43 -2.41
CA SER A 831 9.82 20.42 -1.46
C SER A 831 8.31 20.36 -1.43
N ARG A 832 7.74 20.43 -0.22
CA ARG A 832 6.38 19.98 0.07
C ARG A 832 5.67 21.00 0.96
N VAL A 833 4.41 21.29 0.68
CA VAL A 833 3.49 21.95 1.61
C VAL A 833 2.38 20.96 1.93
N ILE A 834 2.27 20.60 3.20
CA ILE A 834 1.38 19.54 3.68
C ILE A 834 0.55 19.99 4.88
N ASN A 835 -0.68 19.48 5.01
CA ASN A 835 -1.59 19.72 6.15
C ASN A 835 -1.83 21.21 6.52
N SER A 836 -1.45 22.15 5.65
CA SER A 836 -1.31 23.56 5.97
C SER A 836 -2.53 24.36 5.49
N LYS A 837 -2.69 25.56 6.03
CA LYS A 837 -3.74 26.50 5.64
C LYS A 837 -3.15 27.75 5.03
N SER A 838 -3.71 28.19 3.91
CA SER A 838 -3.35 29.48 3.30
C SER A 838 -4.62 30.24 2.91
N HIS A 839 -4.91 31.34 3.61
CA HIS A 839 -6.17 32.04 3.44
C HIS A 839 -6.13 33.55 3.66
N HIS A 840 -7.07 34.30 3.08
CA HIS A 840 -7.16 35.76 3.26
C HIS A 840 -5.88 36.54 2.86
N ASN A 841 -5.02 35.94 2.03
CA ASN A 841 -3.85 36.59 1.47
C ASN A 841 -4.25 37.41 0.22
N TYR A 842 -3.49 38.46 -0.10
CA TYR A 842 -3.81 39.40 -1.19
C TYR A 842 -3.48 38.88 -2.62
N GLN A 843 -2.78 37.75 -2.72
CA GLN A 843 -2.59 36.99 -3.96
C GLN A 843 -2.62 35.49 -3.66
N ALA A 844 -2.12 34.66 -4.58
CA ALA A 844 -2.27 33.21 -4.55
C ALA A 844 -1.95 32.57 -3.20
N GLY A 845 -2.78 31.62 -2.78
CA GLY A 845 -2.62 30.97 -1.48
C GLY A 845 -1.29 30.21 -1.39
N LEU A 846 -1.04 29.33 -2.36
CA LEU A 846 0.22 28.60 -2.53
C LEU A 846 0.72 28.79 -3.97
N MET A 847 2.01 29.07 -4.14
CA MET A 847 2.62 29.28 -5.47
C MET A 847 3.95 28.54 -5.63
N VAL A 848 4.15 27.94 -6.81
CA VAL A 848 5.48 27.53 -7.30
C VAL A 848 5.78 28.18 -8.65
N ASN A 849 6.99 28.70 -8.84
CA ASN A 849 7.31 29.59 -9.95
C ASN A 849 8.75 29.41 -10.48
N ASN A 850 8.92 29.40 -11.81
CA ASN A 850 10.20 29.32 -12.53
C ASN A 850 11.10 28.15 -12.10
N CYS A 851 10.56 26.93 -12.02
CA CYS A 851 11.24 25.75 -11.50
C CYS A 851 11.37 24.60 -12.53
N PRO A 852 12.18 24.74 -13.60
CA PRO A 852 12.19 23.85 -14.77
C PRO A 852 12.72 22.42 -14.57
N GLY A 853 12.90 21.96 -13.34
CA GLY A 853 13.29 20.58 -13.02
C GLY A 853 13.18 20.20 -11.54
N GLY A 854 12.38 20.96 -10.78
CA GLY A 854 12.11 20.65 -9.38
C GLY A 854 10.78 19.93 -9.21
N TYR A 855 10.76 18.94 -8.32
CA TYR A 855 9.55 18.23 -7.93
C TYR A 855 8.94 18.90 -6.70
N PHE A 856 7.64 19.18 -6.78
CA PHE A 856 6.89 19.85 -5.73
C PHE A 856 5.61 19.09 -5.39
N THR A 857 5.19 19.19 -4.13
CA THR A 857 3.95 18.56 -3.67
C THR A 857 3.16 19.52 -2.78
N PHE A 858 1.92 19.79 -3.16
CA PHE A 858 0.92 20.41 -2.30
C PHE A 858 -0.08 19.33 -1.92
N LYS A 859 -0.08 18.87 -0.66
CA LYS A 859 -0.91 17.74 -0.22
C LYS A 859 -1.71 17.99 1.06
N ASP A 860 -2.97 17.58 1.10
CA ASP A 860 -3.87 17.67 2.26
C ASP A 860 -4.03 19.10 2.85
N ASN A 861 -3.87 20.17 2.03
CA ASN A 861 -3.96 21.57 2.49
C ASN A 861 -5.39 22.16 2.38
N GLU A 862 -5.68 23.23 3.13
CA GLU A 862 -6.89 24.06 2.96
C GLU A 862 -6.52 25.45 2.43
N VAL A 863 -7.00 25.82 1.24
CA VAL A 863 -6.61 27.07 0.56
C VAL A 863 -7.84 27.86 0.14
N TYR A 864 -8.11 28.99 0.82
CA TYR A 864 -9.39 29.68 0.66
C TYR A 864 -9.38 31.19 0.89
N ASN A 865 -10.33 31.92 0.31
CA ASN A 865 -10.48 33.37 0.48
C ASN A 865 -9.21 34.18 0.15
N ASN A 866 -8.30 33.70 -0.69
CA ASN A 866 -7.11 34.45 -1.10
C ASN A 866 -7.47 35.41 -2.24
N VAL A 867 -7.74 36.68 -1.93
CA VAL A 867 -8.40 37.63 -2.85
C VAL A 867 -7.54 38.87 -3.09
N GLY A 868 -7.22 39.13 -4.35
CA GLY A 868 -6.43 40.28 -4.80
C GLY A 868 -7.13 41.17 -5.83
N ALA A 869 -6.53 42.33 -6.14
CA ALA A 869 -6.97 43.22 -7.22
C ALA A 869 -6.55 42.74 -8.63
N SER A 870 -6.21 41.46 -8.80
CA SER A 870 -5.68 40.88 -10.03
C SER A 870 -5.97 39.38 -10.05
N ASN A 871 -6.05 38.80 -11.24
CA ASN A 871 -6.31 37.37 -11.47
C ASN A 871 -5.18 36.51 -10.87
N TYR A 872 -5.39 35.98 -9.67
CA TYR A 872 -4.47 35.08 -8.99
C TYR A 872 -5.24 33.97 -8.28
N ASP A 873 -4.59 32.83 -8.16
CA ASP A 873 -5.27 31.55 -8.03
C ASP A 873 -5.16 30.97 -6.61
N GLY A 874 -6.02 30.03 -6.23
CA GLY A 874 -5.87 29.32 -4.96
C GLY A 874 -4.48 28.65 -4.87
N ILE A 875 -4.18 27.80 -5.84
CA ILE A 875 -2.87 27.18 -6.05
C ILE A 875 -2.36 27.55 -7.45
N GLN A 876 -1.19 28.20 -7.54
CA GLN A 876 -0.61 28.68 -8.80
C GLN A 876 0.71 27.95 -9.14
N ILE A 877 0.83 27.45 -10.37
CA ILE A 877 1.97 26.68 -10.88
C ILE A 877 2.48 27.34 -12.17
N ASN A 878 3.61 28.04 -12.10
CA ASN A 878 4.14 28.79 -13.24
C ASN A 878 5.51 28.23 -13.68
N ASP A 879 5.66 27.90 -14.97
CA ASP A 879 6.90 27.41 -15.60
C ASP A 879 7.60 26.31 -14.75
N THR A 880 6.81 25.34 -14.26
CA THR A 880 7.24 24.29 -13.32
C THR A 880 6.61 22.94 -13.67
N PRO A 881 7.38 21.99 -14.25
CA PRO A 881 6.79 20.82 -14.91
C PRO A 881 6.53 19.60 -14.04
N TYR A 882 6.95 19.57 -12.78
CA TYR A 882 6.78 18.41 -11.88
C TYR A 882 6.08 18.83 -10.58
N VAL A 883 4.76 18.87 -10.59
CA VAL A 883 3.95 19.26 -9.43
C VAL A 883 2.82 18.27 -9.20
N ALA A 884 2.70 17.83 -7.96
CA ALA A 884 1.60 17.00 -7.48
C ALA A 884 0.71 17.79 -6.51
N VAL A 885 -0.56 17.95 -6.87
CA VAL A 885 -1.60 18.62 -6.08
C VAL A 885 -2.57 17.54 -5.62
N LEU A 886 -2.46 17.13 -4.36
CA LEU A 886 -3.07 15.89 -3.83
C LEU A 886 -4.00 16.18 -2.63
N ASN A 887 -5.27 15.77 -2.69
CA ASN A 887 -6.23 15.83 -1.57
C ASN A 887 -6.45 17.22 -0.95
N ASN A 888 -6.17 18.32 -1.66
CA ASN A 888 -6.35 19.67 -1.11
C ASN A 888 -7.83 20.08 -1.16
N ILE A 889 -8.24 20.91 -0.20
CA ILE A 889 -9.52 21.63 -0.23
C ILE A 889 -9.21 23.06 -0.70
N VAL A 890 -9.68 23.41 -1.89
CA VAL A 890 -9.43 24.73 -2.51
C VAL A 890 -10.78 25.39 -2.78
N ARG A 891 -11.04 26.55 -2.19
CA ARG A 891 -12.39 27.14 -2.27
C ARG A 891 -12.44 28.66 -2.12
N ASP A 892 -13.44 29.28 -2.72
CA ASP A 892 -13.79 30.69 -2.46
C ASP A 892 -12.61 31.68 -2.67
N ASN A 893 -11.64 31.37 -3.55
CA ASN A 893 -10.50 32.26 -3.80
C ASN A 893 -10.88 33.43 -4.72
N CYS A 894 -11.98 33.31 -5.48
CA CYS A 894 -12.72 34.47 -5.99
C CYS A 894 -13.66 35.02 -4.90
N GLY A 895 -13.31 36.19 -4.34
CA GLY A 895 -14.04 36.80 -3.22
C GLY A 895 -15.50 37.19 -3.53
N PRO A 896 -16.37 37.30 -2.50
CA PRO A 896 -17.84 37.38 -2.68
C PRO A 896 -18.38 38.71 -3.24
N SER A 897 -17.54 39.72 -3.47
CA SER A 897 -18.02 41.08 -3.82
C SER A 897 -16.98 41.91 -4.61
N GLY A 898 -16.68 41.50 -5.85
CA GLY A 898 -15.84 42.25 -6.78
C GLY A 898 -16.27 42.07 -8.25
N PRO A 899 -15.78 42.91 -9.19
CA PRO A 899 -15.89 42.65 -10.64
C PRO A 899 -15.20 41.32 -10.99
N PRO A 900 -15.51 40.68 -12.15
CA PRO A 900 -15.16 39.28 -12.41
C PRO A 900 -13.66 39.04 -12.20
N CYS A 901 -13.36 38.32 -11.13
CA CYS A 901 -12.02 37.86 -10.82
C CYS A 901 -11.74 36.73 -11.80
N GLY A 902 -10.89 36.96 -12.80
CA GLY A 902 -10.49 35.92 -13.74
C GLY A 902 -9.36 35.05 -13.18
N GLY A 903 -9.40 34.77 -11.88
CA GLY A 903 -8.50 33.87 -11.18
C GLY A 903 -9.19 32.53 -10.98
N ASP A 904 -8.37 31.50 -10.88
CA ASP A 904 -8.79 30.11 -10.93
C ASP A 904 -8.49 29.44 -9.57
N SER A 905 -9.17 28.36 -9.22
CA SER A 905 -8.87 27.68 -7.96
C SER A 905 -7.51 26.97 -8.02
N ILE A 906 -7.20 26.33 -9.15
CA ILE A 906 -5.89 25.73 -9.42
C ILE A 906 -5.50 26.08 -10.87
N ASP A 907 -4.48 26.92 -11.05
CA ASP A 907 -3.94 27.25 -12.39
C ASP A 907 -2.52 26.68 -12.56
N ALA A 908 -2.28 26.08 -13.72
CA ALA A 908 -0.94 25.88 -14.25
C ALA A 908 -0.79 26.68 -15.55
N GLY A 909 0.07 27.70 -15.53
CA GLY A 909 0.25 28.59 -16.67
C GLY A 909 1.65 29.20 -16.74
N GLY A 910 2.32 29.02 -17.88
CA GLY A 910 3.66 29.54 -18.14
C GLY A 910 3.89 29.98 -19.58
N THR A 911 4.96 30.74 -19.81
CA THR A 911 5.40 31.05 -21.19
C THR A 911 6.18 29.90 -21.83
N ASN A 912 6.58 28.92 -21.02
CA ASN A 912 7.06 27.59 -21.35
C ASN A 912 8.00 27.51 -22.57
N THR A 913 9.05 28.32 -22.54
CA THR A 913 10.16 28.26 -23.51
C THR A 913 11.07 27.03 -23.33
N LEU A 914 10.81 26.19 -22.32
CA LEU A 914 11.66 25.09 -21.86
C LEU A 914 10.99 23.73 -22.09
N VAL A 915 10.87 23.33 -23.35
CA VAL A 915 10.25 22.05 -23.75
C VAL A 915 11.19 20.87 -23.43
N SER A 916 11.06 20.29 -22.23
CA SER A 916 11.60 18.94 -21.96
C SER A 916 10.58 17.87 -22.40
N PRO A 917 11.02 16.75 -23.00
CA PRO A 917 10.12 15.65 -23.41
C PRO A 917 9.61 14.78 -22.23
N SER A 918 9.89 15.17 -20.99
CA SER A 918 9.47 14.47 -19.77
C SER A 918 9.11 15.51 -18.71
N HIS A 919 7.82 15.66 -18.45
CA HIS A 919 7.20 16.64 -17.56
C HIS A 919 5.90 16.00 -17.04
N HIS A 920 5.52 16.18 -15.77
CA HIS A 920 4.36 15.48 -15.20
C HIS A 920 3.61 16.32 -14.16
N LEU A 921 2.36 16.69 -14.45
CA LEU A 921 1.45 17.31 -13.48
C LEU A 921 0.40 16.29 -13.02
N ILE A 922 0.17 16.22 -11.71
CA ILE A 922 -0.79 15.27 -11.10
C ILE A 922 -1.74 16.05 -10.19
N TYR A 923 -3.03 15.99 -10.50
CA TYR A 923 -4.12 16.53 -9.69
C TYR A 923 -4.99 15.37 -9.22
N GLU A 924 -4.83 14.94 -7.96
CA GLU A 924 -5.57 13.80 -7.41
C GLU A 924 -6.34 14.14 -6.13
N GLY A 925 -7.60 13.70 -6.03
CA GLY A 925 -8.35 13.70 -4.77
C GLY A 925 -8.76 15.08 -4.24
N ASN A 926 -8.49 16.16 -4.98
CA ASN A 926 -8.77 17.51 -4.51
C ASN A 926 -10.28 17.80 -4.50
N ARG A 927 -10.74 18.55 -3.49
CA ARG A 927 -12.09 19.12 -3.46
C ARG A 927 -11.98 20.61 -3.77
N VAL A 928 -12.50 21.00 -4.92
CA VAL A 928 -12.43 22.37 -5.42
C VAL A 928 -13.84 22.95 -5.52
N SER A 929 -14.07 24.15 -4.96
CA SER A 929 -15.40 24.76 -4.97
C SER A 929 -15.39 26.30 -4.97
N GLY A 930 -16.00 26.92 -5.98
CA GLY A 930 -16.18 28.38 -6.01
C GLY A 930 -17.30 28.81 -6.96
N PRO A 931 -18.01 29.91 -6.68
CA PRO A 931 -19.16 30.33 -7.50
C PRO A 931 -18.77 30.95 -8.85
N GLN A 932 -17.50 31.30 -9.06
CA GLN A 932 -16.96 31.83 -10.33
C GLN A 932 -15.61 31.21 -10.74
N ASP A 933 -14.90 30.54 -9.84
CA ASP A 933 -13.60 29.91 -10.08
C ASP A 933 -13.67 28.85 -11.20
N VAL A 934 -12.62 28.77 -12.03
CA VAL A 934 -12.28 27.53 -12.74
C VAL A 934 -11.61 26.57 -11.77
N ALA A 935 -12.11 25.36 -11.67
CA ALA A 935 -11.63 24.41 -10.67
C ALA A 935 -10.21 23.88 -10.99
N VAL A 936 -9.93 23.61 -12.27
CA VAL A 936 -8.56 23.31 -12.75
C VAL A 936 -8.37 23.94 -14.13
N LYS A 937 -7.32 24.74 -14.27
CA LYS A 937 -6.90 25.37 -15.52
C LYS A 937 -5.48 24.97 -15.90
N MET A 938 -5.23 24.81 -17.19
CA MET A 938 -3.92 24.47 -17.74
C MET A 938 -3.67 25.27 -19.03
N ASN A 939 -2.55 25.97 -19.15
CA ASN A 939 -2.23 26.85 -20.28
C ASN A 939 -0.78 26.68 -20.75
N ASN A 940 -0.54 26.28 -22.00
CA ASN A 940 0.83 26.15 -22.56
C ASN A 940 1.69 25.16 -21.74
N GLU A 941 1.04 24.09 -21.27
CA GLU A 941 1.50 23.18 -20.22
C GLU A 941 1.82 21.74 -20.73
N PRO A 942 2.59 20.95 -19.95
CA PRO A 942 3.40 19.83 -20.46
C PRO A 942 2.72 18.63 -21.13
N LEU A 943 3.57 17.89 -21.87
CA LEU A 943 3.37 16.49 -22.28
C LEU A 943 3.20 15.60 -21.03
N TYR A 944 2.08 14.87 -20.91
CA TYR A 944 1.74 13.89 -19.85
C TYR A 944 1.26 14.48 -18.51
N SER A 945 -0.04 14.78 -18.40
CA SER A 945 -0.68 15.23 -17.15
C SER A 945 -1.88 14.36 -16.75
N ILE A 946 -2.11 14.20 -15.44
CA ILE A 946 -3.19 13.37 -14.86
C ILE A 946 -4.10 14.25 -13.99
N ILE A 947 -5.40 14.27 -14.29
CA ILE A 947 -6.44 14.87 -13.45
C ILE A 947 -7.40 13.73 -13.05
N ARG A 948 -7.34 13.26 -11.80
CA ARG A 948 -8.16 12.14 -11.36
C ARG A 948 -8.75 12.24 -9.96
N ARG A 949 -9.87 11.56 -9.72
CA ARG A 949 -10.50 11.45 -8.40
C ARG A 949 -10.85 12.79 -7.71
N ASN A 950 -10.88 13.90 -8.44
CA ASN A 950 -11.19 15.21 -7.87
C ASN A 950 -12.72 15.41 -7.80
N THR A 951 -13.16 16.23 -6.84
CA THR A 951 -14.53 16.76 -6.78
C THR A 951 -14.49 18.25 -7.10
N LEU A 952 -14.97 18.62 -8.29
CA LEU A 952 -14.89 19.98 -8.83
C LEU A 952 -16.28 20.60 -8.87
N ILE A 953 -16.49 21.71 -8.16
CA ILE A 953 -17.80 22.36 -7.97
C ILE A 953 -17.72 23.82 -8.43
N GLY A 954 -18.59 24.22 -9.36
CA GLY A 954 -18.47 25.51 -10.05
C GLY A 954 -17.97 25.31 -11.49
N THR A 955 -17.18 26.23 -12.03
CA THR A 955 -16.63 26.09 -13.39
C THR A 955 -15.63 24.94 -13.42
N GLY A 956 -15.72 24.04 -14.40
CA GLY A 956 -15.06 22.74 -14.36
C GLY A 956 -13.56 22.77 -14.71
N ILE A 957 -13.19 22.03 -15.75
CA ILE A 957 -11.79 21.95 -16.23
C ILE A 957 -11.65 22.79 -17.49
N VAL A 958 -10.68 23.70 -17.53
CA VAL A 958 -10.37 24.53 -18.72
C VAL A 958 -8.96 24.24 -19.21
N LEU A 959 -8.85 23.87 -20.49
CA LEU A 959 -7.59 23.53 -21.14
C LEU A 959 -7.32 24.54 -22.26
N TYR A 960 -6.26 25.33 -22.12
CA TYR A 960 -5.76 26.28 -23.10
C TYR A 960 -4.46 25.77 -23.75
N GLU A 961 -4.37 25.91 -25.07
CA GLU A 961 -3.13 25.90 -25.88
C GLU A 961 -2.02 24.91 -25.50
N GLY A 962 -1.80 23.83 -26.28
CA GLY A 962 -0.54 23.09 -26.18
C GLY A 962 -0.52 21.70 -26.82
N PRO A 963 0.68 21.13 -27.07
CA PRO A 963 0.85 19.72 -27.41
C PRO A 963 0.82 18.85 -26.13
N SER A 964 -0.37 18.66 -25.57
CA SER A 964 -0.54 18.12 -24.22
C SER A 964 -1.29 16.78 -24.22
N LYS A 965 -0.61 15.72 -23.79
CA LYS A 965 -1.19 14.39 -23.51
C LYS A 965 -1.79 14.39 -22.11
N ILE A 966 -3.10 14.57 -21.99
CA ILE A 966 -3.78 14.76 -20.69
C ILE A 966 -4.76 13.62 -20.45
N ALA A 967 -4.73 13.02 -19.26
CA ALA A 967 -5.68 12.00 -18.81
C ALA A 967 -6.58 12.56 -17.69
N VAL A 968 -7.86 12.79 -18.02
CA VAL A 968 -8.92 13.26 -17.12
C VAL A 968 -9.86 12.10 -16.82
N TYR A 969 -9.79 11.51 -15.62
CA TYR A 969 -10.61 10.35 -15.31
C TYR A 969 -11.02 10.19 -13.84
N HIS A 970 -12.12 9.50 -13.57
CA HIS A 970 -12.64 9.30 -12.20
C HIS A 970 -12.94 10.61 -11.44
N ASN A 971 -13.15 11.75 -12.10
CA ASN A 971 -13.53 12.99 -11.42
C ASN A 971 -15.05 13.12 -11.29
N THR A 972 -15.54 13.77 -10.23
CA THR A 972 -16.93 14.24 -10.14
C THR A 972 -16.94 15.75 -10.41
N VAL A 973 -17.66 16.19 -11.44
CA VAL A 973 -17.73 17.59 -11.86
C VAL A 973 -19.17 18.07 -11.74
N VAL A 974 -19.41 19.02 -10.84
CA VAL A 974 -20.73 19.58 -10.50
C VAL A 974 -20.77 21.04 -10.92
N ASN A 975 -21.34 21.33 -12.09
CA ASN A 975 -21.32 22.68 -12.66
C ASN A 975 -22.73 23.23 -12.96
N PRO A 976 -23.44 23.78 -11.97
CA PRO A 976 -24.80 24.29 -12.16
C PRO A 976 -24.91 25.54 -13.06
N GLY A 977 -23.79 26.17 -13.46
CA GLY A 977 -23.80 27.50 -14.12
C GLY A 977 -23.07 27.61 -15.46
N GLY A 978 -22.25 26.63 -15.85
CA GLY A 978 -21.37 26.73 -17.02
C GLY A 978 -20.93 25.38 -17.59
N GLU A 979 -19.79 25.38 -18.29
CA GLU A 979 -19.27 24.22 -19.03
C GLU A 979 -18.39 23.32 -18.15
N ALA A 980 -18.57 22.00 -18.24
CA ALA A 980 -17.89 21.07 -17.33
C ALA A 980 -16.44 20.73 -17.75
N VAL A 981 -16.18 20.65 -19.06
CA VAL A 981 -14.83 20.65 -19.63
C VAL A 981 -14.80 21.60 -20.83
N GLN A 982 -13.81 22.46 -20.90
CA GLN A 982 -13.65 23.45 -21.96
C GLN A 982 -12.24 23.34 -22.57
N VAL A 983 -12.17 23.33 -23.90
CA VAL A 983 -10.91 23.28 -24.66
C VAL A 983 -10.85 24.48 -25.58
N TRP A 984 -9.91 25.38 -25.31
CA TRP A 984 -9.75 26.66 -25.97
C TRP A 984 -8.35 26.78 -26.60
N GLY A 985 -8.30 27.33 -27.82
CA GLY A 985 -7.07 27.77 -28.47
C GLY A 985 -7.25 29.25 -28.80
N ASN A 986 -6.31 30.09 -28.40
CA ASN A 986 -6.50 31.53 -28.51
C ASN A 986 -6.36 31.99 -29.97
N GLY A 987 -6.68 33.26 -30.21
CA GLY A 987 -6.79 33.85 -31.55
C GLY A 987 -5.49 33.91 -32.36
N ASP A 988 -4.33 33.65 -31.75
CA ASP A 988 -3.03 33.94 -32.34
C ASP A 988 -2.52 32.81 -33.25
N ASN A 989 -1.85 33.19 -34.34
CA ASN A 989 -1.49 32.27 -35.43
C ASN A 989 -0.26 31.39 -35.10
N VAL A 990 -0.32 30.61 -34.03
CA VAL A 990 0.72 29.64 -33.68
C VAL A 990 0.50 28.34 -34.46
N ASN A 991 1.21 28.19 -35.59
CA ASN A 991 1.25 26.94 -36.33
C ASN A 991 1.88 25.84 -35.46
N GLY A 992 1.07 24.99 -34.82
CA GLY A 992 1.57 23.88 -34.00
C GLY A 992 0.68 23.39 -32.86
N LEU A 993 -0.44 24.06 -32.56
CA LEU A 993 -1.42 23.55 -31.58
C LEU A 993 -1.93 22.17 -32.03
N ASN A 994 -1.70 21.11 -31.23
CA ASN A 994 -2.27 19.79 -31.49
C ASN A 994 -2.48 19.04 -30.17
N PHE A 995 -3.73 18.90 -29.72
CA PHE A 995 -4.12 18.14 -28.52
C PHE A 995 -4.02 16.61 -28.74
N GLU A 996 -2.87 16.14 -29.23
CA GLU A 996 -2.58 14.74 -29.51
C GLU A 996 -2.68 13.89 -28.23
N GLY A 997 -3.87 13.34 -27.98
CA GLY A 997 -4.07 12.32 -26.95
C GLY A 997 -4.85 12.74 -25.70
N LEU A 998 -5.66 13.79 -25.71
CA LEU A 998 -6.58 14.08 -24.60
C LEU A 998 -7.52 12.88 -24.31
N GLN A 999 -7.41 12.26 -23.14
CA GLN A 999 -8.27 11.16 -22.68
C GLN A 999 -9.22 11.66 -21.59
N ILE A 1000 -10.54 11.65 -21.83
CA ILE A 1000 -11.58 11.99 -20.86
C ILE A 1000 -12.45 10.75 -20.63
N LYS A 1001 -12.16 10.00 -19.56
CA LYS A 1001 -12.77 8.68 -19.33
C LYS A 1001 -13.35 8.51 -17.92
N ASN A 1002 -14.47 7.82 -17.77
CA ASN A 1002 -15.00 7.45 -16.45
C ASN A 1002 -15.20 8.63 -15.45
N ASN A 1003 -15.53 9.84 -15.92
CA ASN A 1003 -15.88 10.97 -15.05
C ASN A 1003 -17.40 10.99 -14.81
N PHE A 1004 -17.85 11.59 -13.71
CA PHE A 1004 -19.26 11.78 -13.40
C PHE A 1004 -19.62 13.27 -13.48
N PHE A 1005 -20.41 13.63 -14.48
CA PHE A 1005 -20.90 14.99 -14.70
C PHE A 1005 -22.28 15.18 -14.07
N VAL A 1006 -22.43 16.18 -13.21
CA VAL A 1006 -23.65 16.46 -12.45
C VAL A 1006 -24.11 17.90 -12.70
N ASP A 1007 -25.40 18.06 -13.00
CA ASP A 1007 -26.11 19.32 -13.14
C ASP A 1007 -25.47 20.37 -14.09
N SER A 1008 -24.70 19.92 -15.10
CA SER A 1008 -24.02 20.83 -16.06
C SER A 1008 -24.98 21.84 -16.70
N GLY A 1009 -24.85 23.12 -16.34
CA GLY A 1009 -25.71 24.20 -16.81
C GLY A 1009 -25.45 24.59 -18.28
N GLY A 1010 -24.17 24.54 -18.68
CA GLY A 1010 -23.71 24.61 -20.08
C GLY A 1010 -23.32 23.23 -20.62
N TYR A 1011 -22.48 23.20 -21.66
CA TYR A 1011 -22.04 21.96 -22.29
C TYR A 1011 -21.18 21.07 -21.37
N THR A 1012 -21.31 19.75 -21.51
CA THR A 1012 -20.46 18.81 -20.75
C THR A 1012 -19.01 18.83 -21.26
N LEU A 1013 -18.82 19.03 -22.56
CA LEU A 1013 -17.53 19.28 -23.20
C LEU A 1013 -17.73 20.35 -24.28
N ASN A 1014 -16.95 21.43 -24.26
CA ASN A 1014 -16.95 22.46 -25.31
C ASN A 1014 -15.55 22.58 -25.95
N ILE A 1015 -15.48 22.53 -27.27
CA ILE A 1015 -14.24 22.70 -28.04
C ILE A 1015 -14.39 23.90 -28.99
N ALA A 1016 -13.48 24.88 -28.90
CA ALA A 1016 -13.54 26.13 -29.67
C ALA A 1016 -12.51 26.24 -30.81
N ASN A 1017 -12.68 27.27 -31.65
CA ASN A 1017 -12.56 27.13 -33.11
C ASN A 1017 -11.20 27.27 -33.80
N LYS A 1018 -10.09 27.25 -33.07
CA LYS A 1018 -8.75 27.33 -33.67
C LYS A 1018 -7.82 26.19 -33.25
N ALA A 1019 -8.29 25.31 -32.38
CA ALA A 1019 -7.43 24.59 -31.46
C ALA A 1019 -6.95 23.19 -31.92
N VAL A 1020 -7.56 22.57 -32.93
CA VAL A 1020 -7.34 21.14 -33.22
C VAL A 1020 -7.19 20.82 -34.72
N PRO A 1021 -5.96 20.58 -35.21
CA PRO A 1021 -5.68 19.98 -36.52
C PRO A 1021 -6.15 18.53 -36.64
N ASP A 1022 -5.93 17.72 -35.59
CA ASP A 1022 -6.28 16.30 -35.53
C ASP A 1022 -7.26 15.98 -34.38
N THR A 1023 -8.55 15.96 -34.70
CA THR A 1023 -9.63 15.61 -33.75
C THR A 1023 -9.79 14.11 -33.53
N THR A 1024 -9.02 13.25 -34.20
CA THR A 1024 -9.10 11.78 -34.01
C THR A 1024 -8.38 11.31 -32.74
N SER A 1025 -7.56 12.18 -32.15
CA SER A 1025 -6.72 11.92 -30.99
C SER A 1025 -7.40 12.16 -29.62
N VAL A 1026 -8.59 12.77 -29.60
CA VAL A 1026 -9.37 13.03 -28.38
C VAL A 1026 -10.30 11.85 -28.09
N VAL A 1027 -10.13 11.23 -26.93
CA VAL A 1027 -10.98 10.13 -26.44
C VAL A 1027 -11.95 10.67 -25.40
N PHE A 1028 -13.25 10.51 -25.63
CA PHE A 1028 -14.30 10.82 -24.65
C PHE A 1028 -15.19 9.58 -24.50
N ASP A 1029 -15.01 8.82 -23.40
CA ASP A 1029 -15.50 7.45 -23.27
C ASP A 1029 -16.00 7.15 -21.84
N SER A 1030 -17.04 6.33 -21.71
CA SER A 1030 -17.46 5.70 -20.45
C SER A 1030 -17.71 6.65 -19.27
N ASN A 1031 -17.95 7.94 -19.53
CA ASN A 1031 -18.35 8.93 -18.54
C ASN A 1031 -19.85 8.75 -18.16
N LEU A 1032 -20.21 9.12 -16.93
CA LEU A 1032 -21.55 9.08 -16.35
C LEU A 1032 -22.18 10.48 -16.29
N TYR A 1033 -23.51 10.57 -16.30
CA TYR A 1033 -24.21 11.85 -16.36
C TYR A 1033 -25.48 11.90 -15.50
N LYS A 1034 -25.63 12.98 -14.74
CA LYS A 1034 -26.86 13.35 -14.05
C LYS A 1034 -27.25 14.79 -14.40
N PHE A 1035 -28.15 14.96 -15.35
CA PHE A 1035 -28.59 16.28 -15.83
C PHE A 1035 -29.82 16.83 -15.10
N LEU A 1036 -29.95 18.16 -15.12
CA LEU A 1036 -31.17 18.86 -14.72
C LEU A 1036 -32.32 18.58 -15.71
N ALA A 1037 -33.54 18.47 -15.19
CA ALA A 1037 -34.72 18.19 -16.00
C ALA A 1037 -34.97 19.30 -17.03
N GLY A 1038 -34.88 18.96 -18.32
CA GLY A 1038 -35.08 19.88 -19.44
C GLY A 1038 -33.81 20.49 -20.05
N ASN A 1039 -32.61 20.20 -19.51
CA ASN A 1039 -31.34 20.64 -20.10
C ASN A 1039 -30.50 19.44 -20.59
N PRO A 1040 -30.60 19.04 -21.87
CA PRO A 1040 -29.76 17.99 -22.45
C PRO A 1040 -28.38 18.58 -22.81
N SER A 1041 -27.53 18.73 -21.79
CA SER A 1041 -26.22 19.39 -21.87
C SER A 1041 -25.19 18.60 -22.69
N ALA A 1042 -25.30 18.72 -24.02
CA ALA A 1042 -24.52 17.98 -25.01
C ALA A 1042 -23.01 18.32 -25.02
N ILE A 1043 -22.26 17.64 -25.90
CA ILE A 1043 -20.92 18.05 -26.34
C ILE A 1043 -21.10 19.14 -27.41
N ASN A 1044 -20.38 20.26 -27.28
CA ASN A 1044 -20.28 21.28 -28.33
C ASN A 1044 -18.92 21.23 -29.02
N VAL A 1045 -18.96 21.20 -30.35
CA VAL A 1045 -17.82 21.50 -31.20
C VAL A 1045 -18.29 22.61 -32.13
N ASN A 1046 -17.95 23.86 -31.78
CA ASN A 1046 -18.34 24.99 -32.61
C ASN A 1046 -17.68 24.86 -34.00
N ALA A 1047 -18.26 25.47 -35.04
CA ALA A 1047 -17.60 25.69 -36.33
C ALA A 1047 -18.10 26.99 -37.00
N PRO A 1048 -17.19 27.90 -37.42
CA PRO A 1048 -17.46 28.73 -38.58
C PRO A 1048 -16.35 28.61 -39.64
N ASN A 1049 -16.74 28.83 -40.89
CA ASN A 1049 -15.89 29.02 -42.08
C ASN A 1049 -15.36 27.75 -42.77
N ASN A 1050 -16.19 27.19 -43.67
CA ASN A 1050 -15.88 26.48 -44.92
C ASN A 1050 -14.89 25.27 -44.94
N TYR A 1051 -14.15 24.99 -43.88
CA TYR A 1051 -13.35 23.78 -43.73
C TYR A 1051 -14.17 22.73 -42.99
N ASN A 1052 -15.01 22.04 -43.76
CA ASN A 1052 -15.86 20.96 -43.26
C ASN A 1052 -15.02 19.71 -42.95
N ARG A 1053 -14.17 19.77 -41.91
CA ARG A 1053 -13.49 18.60 -41.34
C ARG A 1053 -14.42 17.95 -40.33
N THR A 1054 -15.01 16.84 -40.74
CA THR A 1054 -15.91 16.02 -39.92
C THR A 1054 -15.24 15.66 -38.60
N PHE A 1055 -15.76 16.17 -37.48
CA PHE A 1055 -15.43 15.65 -36.16
C PHE A 1055 -15.77 14.16 -36.16
N THR A 1056 -14.74 13.32 -36.15
CA THR A 1056 -14.86 11.87 -36.18
C THR A 1056 -14.19 11.29 -34.93
N PRO A 1057 -14.74 11.55 -33.72
CA PRO A 1057 -14.43 10.73 -32.57
C PRO A 1057 -14.75 9.27 -32.92
N ASN A 1058 -14.22 8.32 -32.15
CA ASN A 1058 -14.44 6.91 -32.45
C ASN A 1058 -15.94 6.62 -32.64
N ALA A 1059 -16.27 5.80 -33.65
CA ALA A 1059 -17.65 5.61 -34.09
C ALA A 1059 -18.56 4.91 -33.06
N ALA A 1060 -18.04 4.58 -31.87
CA ALA A 1060 -18.78 4.01 -30.75
C ALA A 1060 -19.19 5.08 -29.73
N GLY A 1061 -18.26 5.94 -29.28
CA GLY A 1061 -18.51 6.92 -28.21
C GLY A 1061 -19.51 8.00 -28.59
N LEU A 1062 -19.39 8.57 -29.81
CA LEU A 1062 -20.34 9.57 -30.30
C LEU A 1062 -21.70 8.96 -30.68
N VAL A 1063 -21.73 7.69 -31.09
CA VAL A 1063 -22.99 6.98 -31.35
C VAL A 1063 -23.71 6.68 -30.03
N ALA A 1064 -23.00 6.26 -28.99
CA ALA A 1064 -23.55 6.10 -27.64
C ALA A 1064 -24.04 7.44 -27.06
N PHE A 1065 -23.32 8.54 -27.30
CA PHE A 1065 -23.72 9.88 -26.82
C PHE A 1065 -24.88 10.49 -27.62
N ASN A 1066 -24.97 10.28 -28.94
CA ASN A 1066 -26.04 10.84 -29.77
C ASN A 1066 -27.30 9.96 -29.87
N GLN A 1067 -27.22 8.66 -29.56
CA GLN A 1067 -28.41 7.83 -29.33
C GLN A 1067 -29.05 8.11 -27.96
N ALA A 1068 -28.27 8.68 -27.02
CA ALA A 1068 -28.74 9.16 -25.74
C ALA A 1068 -29.53 10.48 -25.85
N LEU A 1069 -30.84 10.37 -26.12
CA LEU A 1069 -31.81 11.43 -25.84
C LEU A 1069 -31.98 11.61 -24.31
N GLY A 1070 -30.93 12.07 -23.64
CA GLY A 1070 -30.89 12.30 -22.19
C GLY A 1070 -30.82 11.04 -21.32
N GLN A 1071 -30.40 9.89 -21.86
CA GLN A 1071 -30.26 8.63 -21.11
C GLN A 1071 -28.87 8.03 -21.31
N GLU A 1072 -28.16 7.72 -20.23
CA GLU A 1072 -26.82 7.13 -20.28
C GLU A 1072 -26.77 5.85 -21.11
N PRO A 1073 -25.61 5.47 -21.69
CA PRO A 1073 -25.44 4.23 -22.44
C PRO A 1073 -25.90 2.94 -21.71
N ASN A 1074 -25.96 2.97 -20.37
CA ASN A 1074 -26.41 1.86 -19.51
C ASN A 1074 -27.57 2.21 -18.54
N GLY A 1075 -28.08 3.45 -18.56
CA GLY A 1075 -29.18 3.92 -17.69
C GLY A 1075 -29.00 3.75 -16.16
N LYS A 1076 -27.76 3.71 -15.65
CA LYS A 1076 -27.47 3.33 -14.26
C LYS A 1076 -27.83 4.43 -13.25
N VAL A 1077 -27.34 5.67 -13.42
CA VAL A 1077 -27.49 6.75 -12.42
C VAL A 1077 -28.60 7.76 -12.72
N THR A 1078 -29.13 7.79 -13.95
CA THR A 1078 -30.25 8.67 -14.30
C THR A 1078 -31.50 8.42 -13.47
N THR A 1079 -31.71 7.18 -13.03
CA THR A 1079 -32.88 6.75 -12.24
C THR A 1079 -32.81 7.10 -10.75
N GLN A 1080 -31.60 7.32 -10.20
CA GLN A 1080 -31.40 7.66 -8.78
C GLN A 1080 -31.44 9.19 -8.56
N THR A 1081 -31.95 9.66 -7.42
CA THR A 1081 -31.82 11.07 -7.00
C THR A 1081 -30.37 11.38 -6.60
N GLN A 1082 -29.98 12.66 -6.58
CA GLN A 1082 -28.66 13.04 -6.06
C GLN A 1082 -28.44 12.58 -4.61
N THR A 1083 -29.48 12.58 -3.78
CA THR A 1083 -29.44 12.07 -2.39
C THR A 1083 -29.38 10.55 -2.27
N GLN A 1084 -29.62 9.81 -3.37
CA GLN A 1084 -29.35 8.37 -3.47
C GLN A 1084 -27.93 8.13 -4.00
N LEU A 1085 -27.44 9.00 -4.89
CA LEU A 1085 -26.10 8.91 -5.48
C LEU A 1085 -24.99 9.36 -4.52
N PHE A 1086 -25.24 10.39 -3.72
CA PHE A 1086 -24.26 11.10 -2.89
C PHE A 1086 -24.70 11.21 -1.42
N THR A 1087 -23.73 11.25 -0.50
CA THR A 1087 -23.96 11.26 0.95
C THR A 1087 -24.71 12.51 1.43
N ASP A 1088 -24.27 13.70 1.02
CA ASP A 1088 -24.97 14.95 1.33
C ASP A 1088 -24.68 16.03 0.26
N PRO A 1089 -25.33 15.95 -0.91
CA PRO A 1089 -25.13 16.93 -1.98
C PRO A 1089 -25.59 18.34 -1.59
N ALA A 1090 -26.44 18.50 -0.56
CA ALA A 1090 -26.91 19.81 -0.11
C ALA A 1090 -25.81 20.60 0.61
N THR A 1091 -24.88 19.93 1.29
CA THR A 1091 -23.64 20.53 1.85
C THR A 1091 -22.45 20.41 0.89
N GLN A 1092 -22.72 20.23 -0.41
CA GLN A 1092 -21.73 19.98 -1.46
C GLN A 1092 -20.83 18.75 -1.22
N ASN A 1093 -21.27 17.78 -0.41
CA ASN A 1093 -20.56 16.53 -0.18
C ASN A 1093 -20.98 15.47 -1.21
N PHE A 1094 -20.27 15.48 -2.35
CA PHE A 1094 -20.45 14.55 -3.46
C PHE A 1094 -19.69 13.22 -3.30
N THR A 1095 -19.46 12.79 -2.05
CA THR A 1095 -19.02 11.42 -1.77
C THR A 1095 -20.15 10.45 -2.18
N LEU A 1096 -19.83 9.38 -2.91
CA LEU A 1096 -20.81 8.37 -3.34
C LEU A 1096 -21.38 7.61 -2.13
N THR A 1097 -22.68 7.32 -2.14
CA THR A 1097 -23.27 6.36 -1.18
C THR A 1097 -22.90 4.92 -1.55
N SER A 1098 -22.95 3.99 -0.58
CA SER A 1098 -22.74 2.56 -0.84
C SER A 1098 -23.82 1.91 -1.73
N SER A 1099 -24.93 2.60 -1.97
CA SER A 1099 -26.01 2.20 -2.89
C SER A 1099 -26.00 2.97 -4.21
N SER A 1100 -24.98 3.81 -4.44
CA SER A 1100 -24.85 4.64 -5.63
C SER A 1100 -24.54 3.79 -6.86
N ALA A 1101 -25.39 3.90 -7.89
CA ALA A 1101 -25.21 3.18 -9.15
C ALA A 1101 -24.02 3.69 -9.99
N ALA A 1102 -23.31 4.73 -9.51
CA ALA A 1102 -22.05 5.21 -10.08
C ALA A 1102 -20.85 4.32 -9.72
N ILE A 1103 -20.93 3.58 -8.60
CA ILE A 1103 -19.93 2.57 -8.23
C ILE A 1103 -19.90 1.51 -9.33
N ASP A 1104 -18.70 1.21 -9.83
CA ASP A 1104 -18.46 0.32 -10.98
C ASP A 1104 -19.30 0.70 -12.22
N GLY A 1105 -19.59 2.00 -12.38
CA GLY A 1105 -20.31 2.56 -13.52
C GLY A 1105 -19.46 2.70 -14.79
N GLY A 1106 -18.13 2.88 -14.63
CA GLY A 1106 -17.18 3.06 -15.72
C GLY A 1106 -16.69 1.77 -16.38
N GLN A 1107 -15.61 1.88 -17.16
CA GLN A 1107 -14.91 0.78 -17.83
C GLN A 1107 -13.44 0.71 -17.42
N ALA A 1108 -12.77 -0.41 -17.71
CA ALA A 1108 -11.32 -0.51 -17.51
C ALA A 1108 -10.57 0.64 -18.20
N LEU A 1109 -9.60 1.27 -17.51
CA LEU A 1109 -8.89 2.43 -18.04
C LEU A 1109 -8.15 2.08 -19.33
N THR A 1110 -7.45 0.95 -19.34
CA THR A 1110 -6.79 0.40 -20.53
C THR A 1110 -6.77 -1.14 -20.52
N THR A 1111 -6.13 -1.76 -21.52
CA THR A 1111 -5.92 -3.21 -21.60
C THR A 1111 -4.47 -3.54 -21.93
N VAL A 1112 -4.02 -4.72 -21.55
CA VAL A 1112 -2.71 -5.28 -21.94
C VAL A 1112 -2.72 -5.57 -23.45
N ILE A 1113 -1.83 -4.96 -24.21
CA ILE A 1113 -1.57 -5.31 -25.62
C ILE A 1113 -0.67 -6.55 -25.66
N SER A 1114 0.44 -6.52 -24.94
CA SER A 1114 1.45 -7.59 -24.94
C SER A 1114 2.23 -7.60 -23.62
N GLN A 1115 3.01 -8.66 -23.40
CA GLN A 1115 3.87 -8.80 -22.24
C GLN A 1115 5.30 -9.09 -22.71
N THR A 1116 6.26 -8.25 -22.34
CA THR A 1116 7.66 -8.35 -22.80
C THR A 1116 8.46 -9.31 -21.94
N ASN A 1117 8.19 -9.33 -20.64
CA ASN A 1117 8.80 -10.21 -19.65
C ASN A 1117 7.85 -10.35 -18.44
N ALA A 1118 8.22 -11.13 -17.43
CA ALA A 1118 7.37 -11.39 -16.27
C ALA A 1118 6.92 -10.13 -15.51
N THR A 1119 7.68 -9.03 -15.54
CA THR A 1119 7.43 -7.78 -14.81
C THR A 1119 7.03 -6.59 -15.70
N THR A 1120 7.04 -6.71 -17.03
CA THR A 1120 6.77 -5.59 -17.96
C THR A 1120 5.68 -5.94 -18.96
N ILE A 1121 4.60 -5.15 -18.92
CA ILE A 1121 3.46 -5.21 -19.85
C ILE A 1121 3.43 -3.96 -20.73
N THR A 1122 3.07 -4.11 -22.01
CA THR A 1122 2.68 -2.98 -22.87
C THR A 1122 1.17 -2.86 -22.84
N VAL A 1123 0.65 -1.67 -22.54
CA VAL A 1123 -0.79 -1.40 -22.47
C VAL A 1123 -1.27 -0.51 -23.62
N GLY A 1124 -2.58 -0.44 -23.83
CA GLY A 1124 -3.19 0.41 -24.87
C GLY A 1124 -2.93 1.90 -24.68
N ASN A 1125 -2.86 2.38 -23.43
CA ASN A 1125 -2.42 3.72 -23.08
C ASN A 1125 -1.94 3.73 -21.62
N SER A 1126 -0.69 4.14 -21.38
CA SER A 1126 -0.08 4.18 -20.05
C SER A 1126 -0.25 5.52 -19.33
N TRP A 1127 -0.75 6.56 -20.00
CA TRP A 1127 -0.82 7.93 -19.47
C TRP A 1127 -1.81 8.09 -18.30
N TYR A 1128 -2.62 7.07 -18.02
CA TYR A 1128 -3.45 7.00 -16.84
C TYR A 1128 -2.65 6.80 -15.55
N PHE A 1129 -1.42 6.25 -15.60
CA PHE A 1129 -0.70 5.77 -14.43
C PHE A 1129 0.58 6.55 -14.15
N GLN A 1130 1.10 6.46 -12.93
CA GLN A 1130 2.38 7.06 -12.52
C GLN A 1130 3.23 6.15 -11.61
N ASP A 1131 4.55 6.33 -11.68
CA ASP A 1131 5.58 5.45 -11.11
C ASP A 1131 6.24 6.00 -9.81
N GLY A 1132 5.64 7.01 -9.19
CA GLY A 1132 6.17 7.63 -7.99
C GLY A 1132 7.38 8.54 -8.23
N TRP A 1133 7.73 8.85 -9.48
CA TRP A 1133 8.86 9.71 -9.86
C TRP A 1133 10.19 9.27 -9.23
N GLY A 1134 10.44 7.95 -9.19
CA GLY A 1134 11.63 7.38 -8.56
C GLY A 1134 11.63 7.44 -7.03
N GLY A 1135 10.45 7.44 -6.40
CA GLY A 1135 10.27 7.41 -4.93
C GLY A 1135 10.01 8.77 -4.27
N LEU A 1136 9.72 9.82 -5.05
CA LEU A 1136 9.33 11.14 -4.54
C LEU A 1136 7.83 11.22 -4.21
N LEU A 1137 7.02 10.44 -4.92
CA LEU A 1137 5.60 10.20 -4.69
C LEU A 1137 5.36 8.71 -4.43
N THR A 1138 4.21 8.39 -3.86
CA THR A 1138 3.73 7.00 -3.79
C THR A 1138 3.37 6.55 -5.21
N PRO A 1139 4.00 5.49 -5.76
CA PRO A 1139 3.63 4.95 -7.06
C PRO A 1139 2.21 4.37 -7.08
N ASP A 1140 1.60 4.30 -8.27
CA ASP A 1140 0.28 3.70 -8.40
C ASP A 1140 0.30 2.22 -8.05
N THR A 1141 -0.71 1.78 -7.30
CA THR A 1141 -1.11 0.37 -7.37
C THR A 1141 -2.16 0.26 -8.47
N ILE A 1142 -1.95 -0.66 -9.40
CA ILE A 1142 -2.85 -0.97 -10.50
C ILE A 1142 -3.39 -2.40 -10.35
N ARG A 1143 -4.59 -2.62 -10.85
CA ARG A 1143 -5.24 -3.93 -10.95
C ARG A 1143 -5.12 -4.41 -12.39
N VAL A 1144 -4.37 -5.48 -12.60
CA VAL A 1144 -4.21 -6.17 -13.90
C VAL A 1144 -5.03 -7.47 -13.84
N GLY A 1145 -6.24 -7.42 -14.40
CA GLY A 1145 -7.24 -8.48 -14.25
C GLY A 1145 -7.67 -8.67 -12.78
N THR A 1146 -7.21 -9.74 -12.15
CA THR A 1146 -7.49 -10.03 -10.73
C THR A 1146 -6.31 -9.72 -9.80
N GLN A 1147 -5.16 -9.30 -10.33
CA GLN A 1147 -3.92 -9.10 -9.56
C GLN A 1147 -3.68 -7.61 -9.30
N ASN A 1148 -3.51 -7.24 -8.03
CA ASN A 1148 -3.05 -5.91 -7.67
C ASN A 1148 -1.51 -5.90 -7.65
N VAL A 1149 -0.90 -4.93 -8.32
CA VAL A 1149 0.55 -4.76 -8.44
C VAL A 1149 0.92 -3.28 -8.39
N THR A 1150 2.09 -2.96 -7.84
CA THR A 1150 2.57 -1.57 -7.80
C THR A 1150 3.36 -1.27 -9.07
N VAL A 1151 3.12 -0.11 -9.66
CA VAL A 1151 3.90 0.42 -10.78
C VAL A 1151 5.31 0.79 -10.29
N VAL A 1152 6.33 0.38 -11.04
CA VAL A 1152 7.74 0.66 -10.74
C VAL A 1152 8.33 1.65 -11.74
N LEU A 1153 7.87 1.61 -12.99
CA LEU A 1153 8.28 2.50 -14.06
C LEU A 1153 7.19 2.58 -15.12
N VAL A 1154 6.89 3.79 -15.60
CA VAL A 1154 6.03 3.99 -16.79
C VAL A 1154 6.86 4.59 -17.92
N ASP A 1155 6.94 3.87 -19.04
CA ASP A 1155 7.36 4.45 -20.31
C ASP A 1155 6.12 4.97 -21.04
N TYR A 1156 5.93 6.29 -20.98
CA TYR A 1156 4.82 7.00 -21.62
C TYR A 1156 4.94 7.07 -23.15
N GLY A 1157 6.11 6.78 -23.72
CA GLY A 1157 6.37 6.75 -25.16
C GLY A 1157 6.10 5.40 -25.80
N THR A 1158 6.52 4.30 -25.17
CA THR A 1158 6.25 2.93 -25.65
C THR A 1158 4.98 2.31 -25.07
N HIS A 1159 4.33 2.99 -24.12
CA HIS A 1159 3.21 2.49 -23.32
C HIS A 1159 3.54 1.23 -22.51
N ALA A 1160 4.82 1.02 -22.17
CA ALA A 1160 5.25 -0.05 -21.27
C ALA A 1160 5.10 0.36 -19.80
N ILE A 1161 4.61 -0.56 -18.98
CA ILE A 1161 4.51 -0.44 -17.53
C ILE A 1161 5.30 -1.60 -16.93
N THR A 1162 6.29 -1.29 -16.10
CA THR A 1162 6.97 -2.28 -15.26
C THR A 1162 6.36 -2.27 -13.87
N VAL A 1163 6.13 -3.45 -13.31
CA VAL A 1163 5.42 -3.65 -12.04
C VAL A 1163 6.26 -4.41 -11.01
N SER A 1164 5.91 -4.27 -9.73
CA SER A 1164 6.73 -4.66 -8.57
C SER A 1164 6.94 -6.16 -8.37
N GLN A 1165 6.15 -6.99 -9.04
CA GLN A 1165 6.22 -8.45 -8.94
C GLN A 1165 5.86 -9.12 -10.27
N PRO A 1166 6.38 -10.33 -10.54
CA PRO A 1166 5.99 -11.12 -11.70
C PRO A 1166 4.47 -11.29 -11.85
N ILE A 1167 3.94 -10.96 -13.02
CA ILE A 1167 2.58 -11.25 -13.46
C ILE A 1167 2.64 -12.11 -14.73
N THR A 1168 1.56 -12.83 -15.02
CA THR A 1168 1.39 -13.55 -16.29
C THR A 1168 -0.06 -13.36 -16.72
N VAL A 1169 -0.28 -12.60 -17.79
CA VAL A 1169 -1.63 -12.20 -18.22
C VAL A 1169 -1.74 -12.18 -19.76
N PRO A 1170 -2.86 -12.64 -20.33
CA PRO A 1170 -3.06 -12.61 -21.78
C PRO A 1170 -3.30 -11.18 -22.30
N SER A 1171 -3.05 -10.99 -23.60
CA SER A 1171 -3.51 -9.79 -24.33
C SER A 1171 -5.02 -9.61 -24.17
N GLY A 1172 -5.48 -8.36 -24.09
CA GLY A 1172 -6.86 -7.98 -23.79
C GLY A 1172 -7.22 -7.91 -22.30
N THR A 1173 -6.32 -8.31 -21.39
CA THR A 1173 -6.57 -8.21 -19.93
C THR A 1173 -6.78 -6.76 -19.50
N ALA A 1174 -7.85 -6.49 -18.75
CA ALA A 1174 -8.18 -5.17 -18.23
C ALA A 1174 -7.12 -4.63 -17.24
N VAL A 1175 -6.85 -3.33 -17.30
CA VAL A 1175 -5.98 -2.59 -16.38
C VAL A 1175 -6.69 -1.34 -15.89
N SER A 1176 -6.85 -1.22 -14.57
CA SER A 1176 -7.48 -0.09 -13.85
C SER A 1176 -6.72 0.21 -12.55
N LEU A 1177 -7.11 1.25 -11.82
CA LEU A 1177 -6.77 1.39 -10.39
C LEU A 1177 -7.65 0.43 -9.55
N PRO A 1178 -7.17 -0.14 -8.43
CA PRO A 1178 -8.01 -0.90 -7.51
C PRO A 1178 -9.03 0.00 -6.81
N TYR A 1179 -10.20 -0.58 -6.48
CA TYR A 1179 -11.26 0.11 -5.74
C TYR A 1179 -10.75 0.53 -4.36
N SER A 1180 -10.82 1.83 -4.10
CA SER A 1180 -10.26 2.48 -2.91
C SER A 1180 -11.24 2.63 -1.75
N GLY A 1181 -12.54 2.38 -1.98
CA GLY A 1181 -13.59 2.61 -0.98
C GLY A 1181 -13.99 4.08 -0.80
N SER A 1182 -13.29 5.00 -1.46
CA SER A 1182 -13.54 6.45 -1.46
C SER A 1182 -13.95 6.95 -2.84
N ALA A 1183 -14.84 7.93 -2.88
CA ALA A 1183 -15.30 8.52 -4.13
C ALA A 1183 -14.26 9.47 -4.78
N PRO A 1184 -14.35 9.69 -6.09
CA PRO A 1184 -15.15 8.97 -7.09
C PRO A 1184 -14.35 7.76 -7.62
N ASP A 1185 -14.91 6.55 -7.54
CA ASP A 1185 -14.28 5.33 -8.06
C ASP A 1185 -15.19 4.70 -9.12
N ILE A 1186 -15.01 5.14 -10.36
CA ILE A 1186 -15.93 4.90 -11.48
C ILE A 1186 -15.28 3.87 -12.42
N GLY A 1187 -15.32 2.58 -12.05
CA GLY A 1187 -14.82 1.47 -12.90
C GLY A 1187 -13.44 0.91 -12.51
N ALA A 1188 -13.35 0.36 -11.30
CA ALA A 1188 -12.14 -0.26 -10.70
C ALA A 1188 -12.18 -1.81 -10.67
#